data_AF-A0AA39K496-F1
#
_entry.id   AF-A0AA39K496-F1
#
_cell.length_a   1.000
_cell.length_b   1.000
_cell.length_c   1.000
_cell.angle_alpha   90.00
_cell.angle_beta   90.00
_cell.angle_gamma   90.00
#
_symmetry.space_group_name_H-M   'P 1'
#
loop_
_entity.id
_entity.type
_entity.pdbx_description
1 polymer ?
#
loop_
_entity_poly.entity_id
_entity_poly.type
_entity_poly.pdbx_seq_one_letter_code
_entity_poly.pdbx_strand_id
1 'polypeptide(L)'
;MPHIRKKVKAKPTVEDDQPKLCYITRLPFELIAEVLLYTRSPKDVLALARCNKFFCATLVSKSSDYIWRYTRNNCRPAPLPEPLQIFTEASYAAFVFDEGKCEECGKESKLMYDSFALRIRTCGMSKCRTQLLETKLTSPQAQPEYRRIILESLLVPEHSECIGSLSYLAGNAGWPNCQKLYRVNEWTAAVQEYLDASHSPEDLDVVMERRARMAKRISLMMPTFLELFKWKEKYVKARDANKSSNLDFANALATKVGYDHWDLMQAPSYARLHRSKNTTLEKVTDSDYKMIHEAVEAEILKVTEARKRSKHEADYKQSRELVEKHYERLRCKKVEVPLPPLASFRKIPIIHTIQTTPPSPEFDVAKQLQTSLVSTLLKSELSAWRSQAKNALAGALGFANWKSASSKRLHPVDRINARFRCKKCAHTENKYKEDECFDFFGVCSHQCSKKLRGKQEWDVTRFLKDEKAFAAISKLADIASINTESQESIKAFEALDARVLCNSCTAAIVLQSSAVAGHSHRHEEMEMSLLPAPVIEKHSLTKGLALRLMGPEDRAKVLRENKIYGCRHCLQVRTTSTEKPMEESGKECILTFNGLRSHLKTKHLVDGIRDEDFYCSKPLIWREVGAATCTPGKRLFQMGQNSGKRGEQQIKF
;
A
#
# COMPACT_ATOMS: atom_id res chain seq x y z
N MET A 1 -4.01 -25.55 -3.79
CA MET A 1 -2.75 -25.01 -4.36
C MET A 1 -2.12 -24.04 -3.36
N PRO A 2 -0.89 -24.26 -2.90
CA PRO A 2 -0.26 -23.38 -1.92
C PRO A 2 0.29 -22.11 -2.59
N HIS A 3 0.00 -20.96 -1.99
CA HIS A 3 0.49 -19.66 -2.43
C HIS A 3 2.03 -19.58 -2.35
N ILE A 4 2.68 -19.63 -3.51
CA ILE A 4 4.11 -19.35 -3.66
C ILE A 4 4.33 -17.87 -3.36
N ARG A 5 4.86 -17.56 -2.16
CA ARG A 5 5.37 -16.23 -1.83
C ARG A 5 6.54 -15.91 -2.75
N LYS A 6 6.39 -14.87 -3.58
CA LYS A 6 7.48 -14.32 -4.39
C LYS A 6 8.64 -13.93 -3.49
N LYS A 7 9.78 -14.63 -3.60
CA LYS A 7 11.05 -14.26 -2.98
C LYS A 7 11.46 -12.88 -3.49
N VAL A 8 11.52 -11.90 -2.59
CA VAL A 8 12.18 -10.61 -2.86
C VAL A 8 13.66 -10.91 -3.06
N LYS A 9 14.18 -10.69 -4.29
CA LYS A 9 15.60 -10.83 -4.59
C LYS A 9 16.37 -9.77 -3.77
N ALA A 10 17.16 -10.22 -2.81
CA ALA A 10 18.11 -9.36 -2.10
C ALA A 10 19.13 -8.80 -3.11
N LYS A 11 19.46 -7.51 -2.97
CA LYS A 11 20.57 -6.88 -3.70
C LYS A 11 21.87 -7.60 -3.33
N PRO A 12 22.82 -7.79 -4.27
CA PRO A 12 24.13 -8.32 -3.95
C PRO A 12 24.88 -7.29 -3.09
N THR A 13 25.18 -7.67 -1.85
CA THR A 13 26.05 -6.94 -0.95
C THR A 13 27.51 -7.17 -1.36
N VAL A 14 28.23 -6.07 -1.49
CA VAL A 14 29.65 -5.99 -1.84
C VAL A 14 30.48 -6.39 -0.61
N GLU A 15 31.30 -7.44 -0.75
CA GLU A 15 32.61 -7.75 -0.12
C GLU A 15 32.96 -7.43 1.36
N ASP A 16 32.05 -7.01 2.23
CA ASP A 16 32.35 -6.75 3.67
C ASP A 16 31.61 -7.71 4.64
N ASP A 17 31.31 -8.93 4.18
CA ASP A 17 30.49 -9.91 4.92
C ASP A 17 31.33 -11.01 5.59
N GLN A 18 32.52 -10.66 6.11
CA GLN A 18 33.10 -11.51 7.15
C GLN A 18 32.25 -11.35 8.41
N PRO A 19 31.74 -12.44 9.00
CA PRO A 19 30.94 -12.35 10.21
C PRO A 19 31.76 -11.66 11.29
N LYS A 20 31.25 -10.52 11.79
CA LYS A 20 31.90 -9.74 12.85
C LYS A 20 32.32 -10.67 13.98
N LEU A 21 33.60 -10.63 14.35
CA LEU A 21 34.14 -11.45 15.44
C LEU A 21 33.36 -11.19 16.73
N CYS A 22 32.94 -12.26 17.41
CA CYS A 22 32.32 -12.18 18.72
C CYS A 22 33.40 -12.03 19.78
N TYR A 23 33.57 -10.84 20.37
CA TYR A 23 34.58 -10.62 21.40
C TYR A 23 34.35 -11.44 22.69
N ILE A 24 33.10 -11.83 22.97
CA ILE A 24 32.76 -12.66 24.14
C ILE A 24 33.41 -14.04 24.04
N THR A 25 33.53 -14.62 22.84
CA THR A 25 34.15 -15.94 22.66
C THR A 25 35.68 -15.93 22.87
N ARG A 26 36.28 -14.74 23.06
CA ARG A 26 37.70 -14.59 23.40
C ARG A 26 37.96 -14.52 24.91
N LEU A 27 36.93 -14.36 25.72
CA LEU A 27 37.08 -14.34 27.16
C LEU A 27 37.42 -15.74 27.67
N PRO A 28 38.30 -15.86 28.69
CA PRO A 28 38.48 -17.11 29.42
C PRO A 28 37.13 -17.63 29.92
N PHE A 29 36.95 -18.96 29.87
CA PHE A 29 35.68 -19.59 30.20
C PHE A 29 35.26 -19.30 31.64
N GLU A 30 36.22 -19.14 32.56
CA GLU A 30 36.02 -18.82 33.97
C GLU A 30 35.27 -17.49 34.14
N LEU A 31 35.63 -16.47 33.35
CA LEU A 31 34.93 -15.18 33.38
C LEU A 31 33.52 -15.27 32.81
N ILE A 32 33.34 -16.07 31.76
CA ILE A 32 32.02 -16.32 31.16
C ILE A 32 31.15 -17.06 32.17
N ALA A 33 31.69 -18.08 32.85
CA ALA A 33 31.01 -18.84 33.87
C ALA A 33 30.59 -17.95 35.05
N GLU A 34 31.49 -17.12 35.56
CA GLU A 34 31.20 -16.19 36.65
C GLU A 34 30.00 -15.28 36.30
N VAL A 35 30.00 -14.68 35.10
CA VAL A 35 28.88 -13.88 34.62
C VAL A 35 27.59 -14.70 34.54
N LEU A 36 27.65 -15.93 34.05
CA LEU A 36 26.49 -16.80 33.91
C LEU A 36 25.90 -17.24 35.25
N LEU A 37 26.71 -17.42 36.29
CA LEU A 37 26.22 -17.72 37.65
C LEU A 37 25.31 -16.61 38.16
N TYR A 38 25.54 -15.35 37.77
CA TYR A 38 24.69 -14.20 38.15
C TYR A 38 23.40 -14.05 37.32
N THR A 39 23.15 -14.86 36.29
CA THR A 39 21.94 -14.73 35.44
C THR A 39 20.64 -15.16 36.13
N ARG A 40 20.71 -15.79 37.33
CA ARG A 40 19.56 -16.18 38.17
C ARG A 40 18.51 -17.08 37.50
N SER A 41 18.76 -17.60 36.30
CA SER A 41 17.86 -18.55 35.63
C SER A 41 18.59 -19.41 34.60
N PRO A 42 18.34 -20.74 34.54
CA PRO A 42 18.86 -21.58 33.46
C PRO A 42 18.38 -21.16 32.07
N LYS A 43 17.28 -20.41 31.98
CA LYS A 43 16.75 -19.87 30.73
C LYS A 43 17.76 -18.98 30.01
N ASP A 44 18.49 -18.14 30.75
CA ASP A 44 19.43 -17.19 30.16
C ASP A 44 20.72 -17.89 29.71
N VAL A 45 21.17 -18.88 30.49
CA VAL A 45 22.26 -19.79 30.08
C VAL A 45 21.89 -20.54 28.79
N LEU A 46 20.65 -21.03 28.69
CA LEU A 46 20.12 -21.67 27.49
C LEU A 46 20.05 -20.72 26.30
N ALA A 47 19.62 -19.48 26.51
CA ALA A 47 19.60 -18.48 25.44
C ALA A 47 21.00 -18.25 24.89
N LEU A 48 22.02 -18.09 25.75
CA LEU A 48 23.41 -17.92 25.32
C LEU A 48 23.94 -19.16 24.57
N ALA A 49 23.67 -20.36 25.10
CA ALA A 49 24.06 -21.62 24.45
C ALA A 49 23.52 -21.71 23.02
N ARG A 50 22.35 -21.13 22.74
CA ARG A 50 21.71 -21.12 21.42
C ARG A 50 22.17 -20.02 20.48
N CYS A 51 22.84 -18.99 20.97
CA CYS A 51 23.29 -17.88 20.14
C CYS A 51 24.42 -18.28 19.16
N ASN A 52 25.27 -19.25 19.52
CA ASN A 52 26.38 -19.71 18.67
C ASN A 52 26.78 -21.17 19.00
N LYS A 53 27.25 -21.91 17.99
CA LYS A 53 27.84 -23.25 18.12
C LYS A 53 28.94 -23.34 19.17
N PHE A 54 29.78 -22.30 19.31
CA PHE A 54 30.82 -22.27 20.35
C PHE A 54 30.23 -22.36 21.77
N PHE A 55 29.24 -21.51 22.09
CA PHE A 55 28.59 -21.54 23.39
C PHE A 55 27.78 -22.81 23.60
N CYS A 56 27.15 -23.34 22.56
CA CYS A 56 26.47 -24.64 22.63
C CYS A 56 27.45 -25.75 23.03
N ALA A 57 28.56 -25.90 22.30
CA ALA A 57 29.56 -26.93 22.57
C ALA A 57 30.17 -26.80 23.97
N THR A 58 30.45 -25.55 24.39
CA THR A 58 31.05 -25.27 25.69
C THR A 58 30.06 -25.55 26.82
N LEU A 59 28.88 -24.92 26.79
CA LEU A 59 27.91 -24.96 27.89
C LEU A 59 27.16 -26.29 28.00
N VAL A 60 27.04 -27.08 26.94
CA VAL A 60 26.42 -28.42 27.01
C VAL A 60 27.42 -29.48 27.50
N SER A 61 28.72 -29.15 27.56
CA SER A 61 29.73 -30.07 28.08
C SER A 61 29.57 -30.30 29.59
N LYS A 62 29.93 -31.50 30.06
CA LYS A 62 29.89 -31.88 31.48
C LYS A 62 30.70 -30.94 32.38
N SER A 63 31.74 -30.31 31.84
CA SER A 63 32.56 -29.32 32.56
C SER A 63 31.77 -28.08 33.00
N SER A 64 30.66 -27.78 32.31
CA SER A 64 29.80 -26.63 32.58
C SER A 64 28.58 -26.97 33.46
N ASP A 65 28.41 -28.22 33.90
CA ASP A 65 27.24 -28.66 34.68
C ASP A 65 27.04 -27.90 35.98
N TYR A 66 28.12 -27.36 36.57
CA TYR A 66 28.03 -26.57 37.79
C TYR A 66 27.29 -25.24 37.57
N ILE A 67 27.41 -24.63 36.38
CA ILE A 67 26.71 -23.38 36.03
C ILE A 67 25.21 -23.63 35.97
N TRP A 68 24.80 -24.71 35.32
CA TRP A 68 23.39 -25.08 35.22
C TRP A 68 22.79 -25.46 36.57
N ARG A 69 23.48 -26.29 37.36
CA ARG A 69 23.04 -26.64 38.72
C ARG A 69 22.89 -25.40 39.59
N TYR A 70 23.88 -24.51 39.56
CA TYR A 70 23.83 -23.28 40.32
C TYR A 70 22.66 -22.39 39.90
N THR A 71 22.48 -22.14 38.60
CA THR A 71 21.39 -21.29 38.11
C THR A 71 20.01 -21.92 38.33
N ARG A 72 19.90 -23.25 38.29
CA ARG A 72 18.67 -24.01 38.63
C ARG A 72 18.30 -23.83 40.10
N ASN A 73 19.28 -23.99 40.99
CA ASN A 73 19.11 -23.83 42.43
C ASN A 73 18.81 -22.38 42.84
N ASN A 74 19.30 -21.41 42.07
CA ASN A 74 19.07 -19.98 42.32
C ASN A 74 17.95 -19.39 41.43
N CYS A 75 17.18 -20.23 40.75
CA CYS A 75 16.10 -19.79 39.88
C CYS A 75 15.02 -19.04 40.69
N ARG A 76 14.49 -17.95 40.14
CA ARG A 76 13.36 -17.23 40.73
C ARG A 76 12.03 -17.65 40.09
N PRO A 77 10.90 -17.66 40.83
CA PRO A 77 10.75 -17.25 42.23
C PRO A 77 11.15 -18.32 43.27
N ALA A 78 11.42 -19.55 42.82
CA ALA A 78 11.85 -20.65 43.66
C ALA A 78 12.80 -21.55 42.86
N PRO A 79 13.68 -22.32 43.53
CA PRO A 79 14.53 -23.29 42.87
C PRO A 79 13.71 -24.23 41.97
N LEU A 80 14.26 -24.55 40.81
CA LEU A 80 13.67 -25.54 39.92
C LEU A 80 13.82 -26.94 40.54
N PRO A 81 12.81 -27.83 40.40
CA PRO A 81 12.90 -29.20 40.88
C PRO A 81 14.11 -29.95 40.32
N GLU A 82 14.54 -31.01 41.02
CA GLU A 82 15.66 -31.84 40.57
C GLU A 82 15.29 -32.55 39.26
N PRO A 83 16.17 -32.53 38.24
CA PRO A 83 15.91 -33.26 37.00
C PRO A 83 15.79 -34.77 37.25
N LEU A 84 14.94 -35.42 36.46
CA LEU A 84 14.98 -36.87 36.35
C LEU A 84 16.35 -37.32 35.84
N GLN A 85 16.83 -38.49 36.28
CA GLN A 85 18.15 -39.04 35.90
C GLN A 85 18.35 -39.21 34.38
N ILE A 86 17.27 -39.18 33.60
CA ILE A 86 17.31 -39.22 32.13
C ILE A 86 17.75 -37.91 31.48
N PHE A 87 17.76 -36.80 32.23
CA PHE A 87 18.11 -35.48 31.72
C PHE A 87 19.51 -35.07 32.19
N THR A 88 20.31 -34.55 31.27
CA THR A 88 21.41 -33.64 31.64
C THR A 88 20.84 -32.28 32.03
N GLU A 89 21.56 -31.51 32.82
CA GLU A 89 21.11 -30.19 33.27
C GLU A 89 20.75 -29.24 32.10
N ALA A 90 21.57 -29.23 31.04
CA ALA A 90 21.27 -28.45 29.84
C ALA A 90 20.01 -28.95 29.10
N SER A 91 19.82 -30.26 28.99
CA SER A 91 18.61 -30.83 28.37
C SER A 91 17.35 -30.59 29.21
N TYR A 92 17.49 -30.56 30.54
CA TYR A 92 16.41 -30.21 31.45
C TYR A 92 16.03 -28.73 31.32
N ALA A 93 17.00 -27.82 31.27
CA ALA A 93 16.74 -26.41 31.01
C ALA A 93 16.02 -26.20 29.68
N ALA A 94 16.44 -26.90 28.61
CA ALA A 94 15.73 -26.89 27.34
C ALA A 94 14.30 -27.44 27.47
N PHE A 95 14.12 -28.58 28.14
CA PHE A 95 12.81 -29.16 28.38
C PHE A 95 11.84 -28.18 29.09
N VAL A 96 12.34 -27.37 30.02
CA VAL A 96 11.53 -26.40 30.76
C VAL A 96 11.28 -25.12 29.96
N PHE A 97 12.33 -24.50 29.42
CA PHE A 97 12.30 -23.11 28.93
C PHE A 97 12.32 -22.95 27.42
N ASP A 98 12.64 -23.99 26.67
CA ASP A 98 12.75 -23.89 25.23
C ASP A 98 11.42 -23.45 24.60
N GLU A 99 11.49 -22.75 23.48
CA GLU A 99 10.36 -22.47 22.61
C GLU A 99 10.03 -23.66 21.71
N GLY A 100 8.81 -23.73 21.21
CA GLY A 100 8.38 -24.84 20.36
C GLY A 100 7.14 -24.51 19.58
N LYS A 101 6.78 -25.38 18.62
CA LYS A 101 5.57 -25.19 17.83
C LYS A 101 4.33 -25.57 18.64
N CYS A 102 3.29 -24.78 18.51
CA CYS A 102 1.96 -25.17 18.97
C CYS A 102 1.49 -26.39 18.18
N GLU A 103 1.05 -27.44 18.87
CA GLU A 103 0.66 -28.70 18.22
C GLU A 103 -0.56 -28.55 17.30
N GLU A 104 -1.44 -27.59 17.59
CA GLU A 104 -2.64 -27.36 16.77
C GLU A 104 -2.39 -26.42 15.58
N CYS A 105 -1.86 -25.22 15.81
CA CYS A 105 -1.73 -24.21 14.75
C CYS A 105 -0.34 -24.15 14.11
N GLY A 106 0.64 -24.90 14.62
CA GLY A 106 2.03 -24.91 14.13
C GLY A 106 2.84 -23.63 14.38
N LYS A 107 2.24 -22.58 14.94
CA LYS A 107 2.93 -21.33 15.27
C LYS A 107 3.92 -21.53 16.40
N GLU A 108 5.06 -20.85 16.34
CA GLU A 108 6.04 -20.82 17.43
C GLU A 108 5.42 -20.21 18.70
N SER A 109 5.64 -20.89 19.82
CA SER A 109 5.19 -20.51 21.16
C SER A 109 6.39 -20.43 22.09
N LYS A 110 6.52 -19.27 22.75
CA LYS A 110 7.52 -19.01 23.79
C LYS A 110 7.05 -19.42 25.19
N LEU A 111 5.87 -20.04 25.28
CA LEU A 111 5.30 -20.53 26.53
C LEU A 111 5.89 -21.92 26.83
N MET A 112 6.11 -22.22 28.11
CA MET A 112 6.46 -23.57 28.58
C MET A 112 5.37 -24.58 28.17
N TYR A 113 5.69 -25.87 28.27
CA TYR A 113 4.69 -26.92 28.06
C TYR A 113 3.46 -26.73 28.95
N ASP A 114 2.27 -26.94 28.39
CA ASP A 114 0.99 -26.98 29.10
C ASP A 114 0.92 -28.22 30.03
N SER A 115 1.36 -29.38 29.54
CA SER A 115 1.72 -30.57 30.34
C SER A 115 3.14 -31.01 30.02
N PHE A 116 3.99 -31.12 31.04
CA PHE A 116 5.36 -31.61 30.92
C PHE A 116 5.39 -33.11 30.64
N ALA A 117 4.54 -33.89 31.33
CA ALA A 117 4.48 -35.34 31.15
C ALA A 117 4.12 -35.69 29.70
N LEU A 118 3.06 -35.08 29.16
CA LEU A 118 2.64 -35.30 27.78
C LEU A 118 3.45 -34.50 26.75
N ARG A 119 4.33 -33.58 27.19
CA ARG A 119 5.08 -32.63 26.32
C ARG A 119 4.19 -31.79 25.41
N ILE A 120 3.03 -31.38 25.92
CA ILE A 120 2.03 -30.64 25.16
C ILE A 120 2.35 -29.16 25.13
N ARG A 121 2.34 -28.54 23.94
CA ARG A 121 2.54 -27.09 23.82
C ARG A 121 1.44 -26.42 23.00
N THR A 122 0.83 -25.38 23.57
CA THR A 122 -0.10 -24.49 22.86
C THR A 122 0.47 -23.07 22.73
N CYS A 123 -0.12 -22.29 21.82
CA CYS A 123 0.22 -20.87 21.62
C CYS A 123 -0.45 -19.94 22.65
N GLY A 124 -1.14 -20.48 23.65
CA GLY A 124 -1.90 -19.71 24.64
C GLY A 124 -3.28 -19.23 24.16
N MET A 125 -3.62 -19.37 22.89
CA MET A 125 -4.98 -19.08 22.39
C MET A 125 -5.96 -20.17 22.88
N SER A 126 -7.09 -19.76 23.46
CA SER A 126 -8.14 -20.66 23.96
C SER A 126 -8.61 -21.66 22.90
N LYS A 127 -8.83 -21.19 21.66
CA LYS A 127 -9.24 -22.05 20.53
C LYS A 127 -8.29 -23.24 20.30
N CYS A 128 -6.97 -23.01 20.36
CA CYS A 128 -6.00 -24.11 20.17
C CYS A 128 -6.01 -25.08 21.34
N ARG A 129 -6.30 -24.62 22.57
CA ARG A 129 -6.42 -25.52 23.72
C ARG A 129 -7.67 -26.39 23.62
N THR A 130 -8.81 -25.80 23.25
CA THR A 130 -10.06 -26.53 23.04
C THR A 130 -9.93 -27.56 21.93
N GLN A 131 -9.35 -27.18 20.78
CA GLN A 131 -9.18 -28.09 19.65
C GLN A 131 -8.22 -29.24 19.96
N LEU A 132 -7.15 -28.98 20.72
CA LEU A 132 -6.24 -30.03 21.18
C LEU A 132 -6.97 -31.05 22.06
N LEU A 133 -7.79 -30.58 23.02
CA LEU A 133 -8.60 -31.45 23.87
C LEU A 133 -9.53 -32.35 23.06
N GLU A 134 -10.20 -31.77 22.07
CA GLU A 134 -11.20 -32.48 21.26
C GLU A 134 -10.58 -33.48 20.27
N THR A 135 -9.40 -33.17 19.72
CA THR A 135 -8.87 -33.90 18.56
C THR A 135 -7.62 -34.73 18.85
N LYS A 136 -6.84 -34.38 19.87
CA LYS A 136 -5.55 -35.02 20.18
C LYS A 136 -5.52 -35.75 21.50
N LEU A 137 -6.51 -35.53 22.36
CA LEU A 137 -6.62 -36.16 23.67
C LEU A 137 -7.90 -36.98 23.78
N THR A 138 -7.85 -38.06 24.55
CA THR A 138 -9.00 -38.91 24.80
C THR A 138 -9.09 -39.29 26.28
N SER A 139 -10.33 -39.38 26.76
CA SER A 139 -10.67 -39.92 28.08
C SER A 139 -11.45 -41.22 27.86
N PRO A 140 -10.78 -42.39 27.85
CA PRO A 140 -11.47 -43.65 27.63
C PRO A 140 -12.48 -43.90 28.76
N GLN A 141 -13.71 -44.25 28.38
CA GLN A 141 -14.77 -44.64 29.33
C GLN A 141 -14.43 -46.00 29.97
N ALA A 142 -14.90 -46.20 31.21
CA ALA A 142 -14.63 -47.39 32.01
C ALA A 142 -15.15 -48.66 31.33
N GLN A 143 -14.23 -49.59 30.97
CA GLN A 143 -14.44 -50.90 30.33
C GLN A 143 -13.14 -51.76 30.54
N PRO A 144 -13.14 -53.09 30.26
CA PRO A 144 -12.64 -54.23 31.09
C PRO A 144 -11.20 -54.19 31.64
N GLU A 145 -10.90 -55.09 32.60
CA GLU A 145 -9.68 -55.12 33.43
C GLU A 145 -8.34 -55.00 32.69
N TYR A 146 -8.21 -55.54 31.47
CA TYR A 146 -6.98 -55.42 30.67
C TYR A 146 -6.63 -53.96 30.31
N ARG A 147 -7.63 -53.06 30.29
CA ARG A 147 -7.39 -51.62 30.11
C ARG A 147 -6.64 -51.02 31.29
N ARG A 148 -6.74 -51.59 32.50
CA ARG A 148 -6.07 -51.03 33.70
C ARG A 148 -4.55 -50.97 33.52
N ILE A 149 -3.95 -52.05 33.02
CA ILE A 149 -2.51 -52.11 32.78
C ILE A 149 -2.10 -51.11 31.69
N ILE A 150 -2.90 -50.97 30.62
CA ILE A 150 -2.67 -49.97 29.57
C ILE A 150 -2.74 -48.55 30.13
N LEU A 151 -3.78 -48.24 30.91
CA LEU A 151 -4.00 -46.93 31.53
C LEU A 151 -2.86 -46.55 32.48
N GLU A 152 -2.32 -47.51 33.23
CA GLU A 152 -1.18 -47.29 34.13
C GLU A 152 0.16 -47.18 33.38
N SER A 153 0.25 -47.75 32.17
CA SER A 153 1.46 -47.75 31.31
C SER A 153 1.62 -46.53 30.40
N LEU A 154 0.67 -45.61 30.38
CA LEU A 154 0.69 -44.41 29.54
C LEU A 154 0.82 -43.14 30.38
N LEU A 155 1.51 -42.15 29.84
CA LEU A 155 1.62 -40.84 30.47
C LEU A 155 0.25 -40.14 30.46
N VAL A 156 -0.03 -39.41 31.51
CA VAL A 156 -1.22 -38.57 31.69
C VAL A 156 -0.79 -37.16 32.07
N PRO A 157 -1.66 -36.14 31.97
CA PRO A 157 -1.35 -34.82 32.51
C PRO A 157 -1.03 -34.94 34.00
N GLU A 158 -0.01 -34.22 34.45
CA GLU A 158 0.38 -34.22 35.85
C GLU A 158 -0.63 -33.48 36.75
N HIS A 159 -1.45 -32.59 36.19
CA HIS A 159 -2.47 -31.83 36.90
C HIS A 159 -3.71 -31.57 36.02
N SER A 160 -4.90 -31.42 36.62
CA SER A 160 -6.16 -31.15 35.89
C SER A 160 -6.13 -29.82 35.12
N GLU A 161 -5.44 -28.80 35.66
CA GLU A 161 -5.29 -27.49 35.03
C GLU A 161 -4.34 -27.47 33.82
N CYS A 162 -3.54 -28.52 33.58
CA CYS A 162 -2.59 -28.57 32.47
C CYS A 162 -3.23 -28.21 31.12
N ILE A 163 -4.48 -28.59 30.90
CA ILE A 163 -5.14 -28.46 29.60
C ILE A 163 -6.35 -27.51 29.67
N GLY A 164 -6.49 -26.75 30.78
CA GLY A 164 -7.53 -25.74 30.92
C GLY A 164 -8.96 -26.29 30.82
N SER A 165 -9.16 -27.54 31.25
CA SER A 165 -10.48 -28.19 31.26
C SER A 165 -11.48 -27.37 32.07
N LEU A 166 -12.75 -27.41 31.67
CA LEU A 166 -13.92 -26.77 32.28
C LEU A 166 -14.19 -27.32 33.71
N SER A 167 -13.28 -27.12 34.66
CA SER A 167 -13.38 -27.64 36.02
C SER A 167 -14.31 -26.77 36.88
N TYR A 168 -15.60 -26.75 36.54
CA TYR A 168 -16.62 -26.50 37.56
C TYR A 168 -16.93 -27.77 38.37
N LEU A 169 -16.43 -28.94 37.94
CA LEU A 169 -16.88 -30.25 38.47
C LEU A 169 -15.78 -31.18 39.01
N ALA A 170 -14.50 -30.86 38.89
CA ALA A 170 -13.42 -31.71 39.41
C ALA A 170 -12.44 -30.86 40.23
N GLY A 171 -12.22 -31.24 41.49
CA GLY A 171 -11.30 -30.54 42.39
C GLY A 171 -9.87 -30.43 41.84
N ASN A 172 -9.07 -29.54 42.44
CA ASN A 172 -7.63 -29.35 42.16
C ASN A 172 -6.81 -30.60 42.53
N ALA A 173 -7.00 -31.66 41.75
CA ALA A 173 -6.34 -32.93 41.94
C ALA A 173 -5.12 -33.00 41.03
N GLY A 174 -3.93 -33.09 41.64
CA GLY A 174 -2.72 -33.54 40.96
C GLY A 174 -2.71 -35.05 40.80
N TRP A 175 -1.80 -35.56 39.99
CA TRP A 175 -1.52 -37.01 39.90
C TRP A 175 -1.29 -37.61 41.31
N PRO A 176 -1.86 -38.79 41.63
CA PRO A 176 -2.56 -39.73 40.73
C PRO A 176 -4.06 -39.46 40.54
N ASN A 177 -4.60 -38.42 41.19
CA ASN A 177 -6.04 -38.17 41.28
C ASN A 177 -6.58 -37.24 40.17
N CYS A 178 -5.71 -36.72 39.31
CA CYS A 178 -6.11 -35.87 38.19
C CYS A 178 -6.92 -36.65 37.14
N GLN A 179 -7.69 -35.92 36.32
CA GLN A 179 -8.39 -36.52 35.18
C GLN A 179 -7.38 -37.19 34.23
N LYS A 180 -7.58 -38.49 33.97
CA LYS A 180 -6.71 -39.27 33.09
C LYS A 180 -7.07 -39.01 31.63
N LEU A 181 -6.26 -38.18 30.98
CA LEU A 181 -6.32 -37.92 29.54
C LEU A 181 -5.09 -38.53 28.87
N TYR A 182 -5.26 -39.11 27.69
CA TYR A 182 -4.18 -39.75 26.95
C TYR A 182 -4.06 -39.13 25.57
N ARG A 183 -2.84 -39.10 25.01
CA ARG A 183 -2.67 -38.78 23.59
C ARG A 183 -3.39 -39.84 22.75
N VAL A 184 -4.26 -39.41 21.83
CA VAL A 184 -5.07 -40.33 20.99
C VAL A 184 -4.19 -41.35 20.29
N ASN A 185 -3.07 -40.92 19.70
CA ASN A 185 -2.16 -41.81 18.99
C ASN A 185 -1.50 -42.85 19.91
N GLU A 186 -1.08 -42.47 21.12
CA GLU A 186 -0.44 -43.38 22.07
C GLU A 186 -1.44 -44.38 22.65
N TRP A 187 -2.66 -43.91 22.94
CA TRP A 187 -3.76 -44.75 23.38
C TRP A 187 -4.13 -45.78 22.30
N THR A 188 -4.39 -45.33 21.07
CA THR A 188 -4.77 -46.22 19.96
C THR A 188 -3.66 -47.22 19.66
N ALA A 189 -2.39 -46.80 19.64
CA ALA A 189 -1.27 -47.70 19.43
C ALA A 189 -1.16 -48.76 20.55
N ALA A 190 -1.35 -48.36 21.82
CA ALA A 190 -1.29 -49.28 22.95
C ALA A 190 -2.45 -50.29 22.96
N VAL A 191 -3.65 -49.85 22.58
CA VAL A 191 -4.81 -50.73 22.44
C VAL A 191 -4.62 -51.69 21.28
N GLN A 192 -4.15 -51.20 20.12
CA GLN A 192 -3.92 -52.04 18.95
C GLN A 192 -2.86 -53.11 19.23
N GLU A 193 -1.74 -52.72 19.83
CA GLU A 193 -0.67 -53.66 20.21
C GLU A 193 -1.15 -54.75 21.18
N TYR A 194 -2.05 -54.38 22.10
CA TYR A 194 -2.69 -55.37 22.98
C TYR A 194 -3.60 -56.32 22.20
N LEU A 195 -4.44 -55.80 21.30
CA LEU A 195 -5.35 -56.62 20.50
C LEU A 195 -4.58 -57.58 19.59
N ASP A 196 -3.52 -57.11 18.95
CA ASP A 196 -2.67 -57.93 18.09
C ASP A 196 -2.02 -59.07 18.88
N ALA A 197 -1.50 -58.78 20.08
CA ALA A 197 -0.90 -59.78 20.96
C ALA A 197 -1.93 -60.73 21.61
N SER A 198 -3.20 -60.32 21.74
CA SER A 198 -4.23 -61.15 22.37
C SER A 198 -4.55 -62.46 21.64
N HIS A 199 -4.06 -62.60 20.40
CA HIS A 199 -4.16 -63.82 19.60
C HIS A 199 -3.14 -64.90 19.98
N SER A 200 -2.09 -64.58 20.75
CA SER A 200 -1.09 -65.53 21.28
C SER A 200 -0.85 -65.27 22.78
N PRO A 201 -0.99 -66.28 23.65
CA PRO A 201 -0.69 -66.14 25.08
C PRO A 201 0.75 -65.66 25.36
N GLU A 202 1.73 -66.17 24.61
CA GLU A 202 3.14 -65.82 24.78
C GLU A 202 3.41 -64.35 24.43
N ASP A 203 2.87 -63.86 23.30
CA ASP A 203 3.01 -62.46 22.90
C ASP A 203 2.31 -61.53 23.88
N LEU A 204 1.13 -61.93 24.39
CA LEU A 204 0.38 -61.17 25.37
C LEU A 204 1.18 -60.98 26.67
N ASP A 205 1.82 -62.02 27.18
CA ASP A 205 2.66 -61.95 28.39
C ASP A 205 3.84 -60.98 28.20
N VAL A 206 4.50 -61.01 27.05
CA VAL A 206 5.60 -60.09 26.72
C VAL A 206 5.11 -58.64 26.67
N VAL A 207 3.94 -58.39 26.07
CA VAL A 207 3.33 -57.06 26.04
C VAL A 207 2.98 -56.60 27.46
N MET A 208 2.37 -57.46 28.28
CA MET A 208 1.99 -57.16 29.67
C MET A 208 3.20 -56.83 30.54
N GLU A 209 4.28 -57.61 30.47
CA GLU A 209 5.49 -57.35 31.25
C GLU A 209 6.13 -56.00 30.87
N ARG A 210 6.21 -55.71 29.56
CA ARG A 210 6.72 -54.42 29.08
C ARG A 210 5.84 -53.26 29.56
N ARG A 211 4.51 -53.41 29.55
CA ARG A 211 3.56 -52.40 30.03
C ARG A 211 3.67 -52.21 31.54
N ALA A 212 3.84 -53.28 32.33
CA ALA A 212 4.10 -53.21 33.76
C ALA A 212 5.42 -52.47 34.07
N ARG A 213 6.49 -52.72 33.29
CA ARG A 213 7.76 -51.97 33.39
C ARG A 213 7.57 -50.48 33.09
N MET A 214 6.77 -50.14 32.07
CA MET A 214 6.42 -48.75 31.75
C MET A 214 5.62 -48.10 32.88
N ALA A 215 4.61 -48.78 33.43
CA ALA A 215 3.81 -48.29 34.55
C ALA A 215 4.67 -47.97 35.78
N LYS A 216 5.61 -48.87 36.13
CA LYS A 216 6.60 -48.63 37.19
C LYS A 216 7.50 -47.43 36.90
N ARG A 217 7.91 -47.22 35.64
CA ARG A 217 8.71 -46.05 35.26
C ARG A 217 7.89 -44.76 35.36
N ILE A 218 6.64 -44.79 34.94
CA ILE A 218 5.72 -43.65 35.01
C ILE A 218 5.46 -43.27 36.46
N SER A 219 5.21 -44.23 37.36
CA SER A 219 5.00 -43.93 38.78
C SER A 219 6.20 -43.28 39.45
N LEU A 220 7.42 -43.52 38.95
CA LEU A 220 8.64 -42.83 39.38
C LEU A 220 8.80 -41.43 38.77
N MET A 221 8.35 -41.21 37.53
CA MET A 221 8.53 -39.95 36.80
C MET A 221 7.44 -38.90 37.10
N MET A 222 6.20 -39.35 37.32
CA MET A 222 5.04 -38.47 37.48
C MET A 222 5.14 -37.51 38.68
N PRO A 223 5.66 -37.89 39.85
CA PRO A 223 5.87 -36.96 40.95
C PRO A 223 6.71 -35.74 40.56
N THR A 224 7.81 -35.96 39.83
CA THR A 224 8.69 -34.88 39.35
C THR A 224 7.99 -33.96 38.35
N PHE A 225 7.16 -34.50 37.44
CA PHE A 225 6.37 -33.66 36.52
C PHE A 225 5.34 -32.82 37.28
N LEU A 226 4.68 -33.38 38.30
CA LEU A 226 3.74 -32.64 39.16
C LEU A 226 4.45 -31.51 39.92
N GLU A 227 5.64 -31.75 40.47
CA GLU A 227 6.45 -30.70 41.10
C GLU A 227 6.84 -29.61 40.13
N LEU A 228 7.24 -29.97 38.91
CA LEU A 228 7.59 -29.02 37.85
C LEU A 228 6.38 -28.19 37.39
N PHE A 229 5.19 -28.79 37.34
CA PHE A 229 3.95 -28.06 37.06
C PHE A 229 3.63 -27.06 38.17
N LYS A 230 3.70 -27.47 39.44
CA LYS A 230 3.51 -26.57 40.59
C LYS A 230 4.53 -25.43 40.59
N TRP A 231 5.78 -25.71 40.22
CA TRP A 231 6.81 -24.70 40.04
C TRP A 231 6.45 -23.72 38.91
N LYS A 232 6.01 -24.22 37.74
CA LYS A 232 5.57 -23.39 36.62
C LYS A 232 4.44 -22.46 37.02
N GLU A 233 3.45 -22.93 37.77
CA GLU A 233 2.37 -22.09 38.29
C GLU A 233 2.90 -20.95 39.16
N LYS A 234 3.77 -21.25 40.12
CA LYS A 234 4.42 -20.24 40.96
C LYS A 234 5.21 -19.24 40.12
N TYR A 235 5.95 -19.72 39.12
CA TYR A 235 6.71 -18.90 38.19
C TYR A 235 5.81 -17.96 37.38
N VAL A 236 4.72 -18.47 36.80
CA VAL A 236 3.75 -17.67 36.04
C VAL A 236 3.09 -16.61 36.93
N LYS A 237 2.61 -17.00 38.12
CA LYS A 237 2.02 -16.08 39.11
C LYS A 237 3.00 -14.98 39.51
N ALA A 238 4.25 -15.32 39.82
CA ALA A 238 5.29 -14.35 40.17
C ALA A 238 5.64 -13.42 38.99
N ARG A 239 5.72 -13.96 37.77
CA ARG A 239 5.96 -13.18 36.55
C ARG A 239 4.86 -12.18 36.30
N ASP A 240 3.61 -12.60 36.41
CA ASP A 240 2.47 -11.73 36.12
C ASP A 240 2.32 -10.67 37.22
N ALA A 241 2.53 -11.03 38.49
CA ALA A 241 2.62 -10.06 39.60
C ALA A 241 3.76 -9.04 39.41
N ASN A 242 4.95 -9.48 38.98
CA ASN A 242 6.08 -8.60 38.71
C ASN A 242 5.81 -7.63 37.54
N LYS A 243 5.18 -8.13 36.47
CA LYS A 243 4.76 -7.29 35.33
C LYS A 243 3.76 -6.22 35.76
N SER A 244 2.76 -6.58 36.55
CA SER A 244 1.81 -5.60 37.09
C SER A 244 2.53 -4.58 37.97
N SER A 245 3.37 -5.03 38.91
CA SER A 245 4.14 -4.12 39.78
C SER A 245 5.03 -3.15 39.00
N ASN A 246 5.66 -3.61 37.91
CA ASN A 246 6.51 -2.76 37.07
C ASN A 246 5.71 -1.79 36.19
N LEU A 247 4.54 -2.21 35.73
CA LEU A 247 3.60 -1.34 35.03
C LEU A 247 3.06 -0.25 35.95
N ASP A 248 2.68 -0.61 37.18
CA ASP A 248 2.22 0.31 38.20
C ASP A 248 3.32 1.33 38.56
N PHE A 249 4.56 0.86 38.71
CA PHE A 249 5.71 1.74 38.88
C PHE A 249 5.87 2.71 37.69
N ALA A 250 5.77 2.22 36.46
CA ALA A 250 5.88 3.08 35.26
C ALA A 250 4.76 4.14 35.20
N ASN A 251 3.53 3.78 35.57
CA ASN A 251 2.40 4.71 35.67
C ASN A 251 2.63 5.77 36.76
N ALA A 252 3.05 5.33 37.95
CA ALA A 252 3.34 6.22 39.07
C ALA A 252 4.51 7.17 38.75
N LEU A 253 5.55 6.66 38.10
CA LEU A 253 6.70 7.44 37.67
C LEU A 253 6.32 8.47 36.62
N ALA A 254 5.56 8.08 35.58
CA ALA A 254 5.08 9.00 34.57
C ALA A 254 4.26 10.14 35.18
N THR A 255 3.36 9.81 36.13
CA THR A 255 2.56 10.79 36.86
C THR A 255 3.43 11.72 37.72
N LYS A 256 4.42 11.16 38.45
CA LYS A 256 5.31 11.89 39.35
C LYS A 256 6.20 12.90 38.62
N VAL A 257 6.72 12.54 37.45
CA VAL A 257 7.63 13.39 36.66
C VAL A 257 6.88 14.28 35.66
N GLY A 258 5.61 13.96 35.37
CA GLY A 258 4.80 14.69 34.39
C GLY A 258 5.02 14.23 32.95
N TYR A 259 5.43 12.97 32.76
CA TYR A 259 5.55 12.36 31.44
C TYR A 259 4.23 11.74 30.99
N ASP A 260 4.02 11.68 29.68
CA ASP A 260 3.05 10.77 29.11
C ASP A 260 3.56 9.32 29.26
N HIS A 261 2.72 8.43 29.78
CA HIS A 261 3.11 7.04 30.04
C HIS A 261 3.55 6.32 28.75
N TRP A 262 2.88 6.59 27.62
CA TRP A 262 3.23 5.94 26.36
C TRP A 262 4.60 6.41 25.86
N ASP A 263 4.90 7.71 25.96
CA ASP A 263 6.22 8.25 25.60
C ASP A 263 7.34 7.67 26.46
N LEU A 264 7.12 7.52 27.78
CA LEU A 264 8.05 6.86 28.69
C LEU A 264 8.32 5.40 28.27
N MET A 265 7.28 4.67 27.88
CA MET A 265 7.41 3.28 27.43
C MET A 265 8.05 3.13 26.04
N GLN A 266 8.07 4.19 25.24
CA GLN A 266 8.79 4.23 23.95
C GLN A 266 10.24 4.70 24.08
N ALA A 267 10.63 5.35 25.19
CA ALA A 267 12.01 5.72 25.46
C ALA A 267 12.91 4.48 25.52
N PRO A 268 13.86 4.28 24.59
CA PRO A 268 14.66 3.05 24.48
C PRO A 268 15.35 2.63 25.77
N SER A 269 15.85 3.57 26.56
CA SER A 269 16.57 3.29 27.81
C SER A 269 15.64 2.77 28.90
N TYR A 270 14.48 3.43 29.11
CA TYR A 270 13.48 2.95 30.06
C TYR A 270 12.85 1.63 29.61
N ALA A 271 12.50 1.52 28.31
CA ALA A 271 11.90 0.30 27.76
C ALA A 271 12.83 -0.92 27.90
N ARG A 272 14.15 -0.73 27.74
CA ARG A 272 15.16 -1.78 27.99
C ARG A 272 15.20 -2.17 29.47
N LEU A 273 15.27 -1.20 30.38
CA LEU A 273 15.24 -1.46 31.82
C LEU A 273 13.99 -2.24 32.22
N HIS A 274 12.81 -1.74 31.82
CA HIS A 274 11.52 -2.36 32.13
C HIS A 274 11.40 -3.79 31.59
N ARG A 275 11.85 -4.04 30.35
CA ARG A 275 11.88 -5.42 29.79
C ARG A 275 12.88 -6.32 30.49
N SER A 276 14.06 -5.81 30.82
CA SER A 276 15.11 -6.55 31.52
C SER A 276 14.61 -7.02 32.89
N LYS A 277 14.08 -6.09 33.70
CA LYS A 277 13.53 -6.37 35.05
C LYS A 277 12.36 -7.33 35.01
N ASN A 278 11.47 -7.22 34.00
CA ASN A 278 10.41 -8.21 33.79
C ASN A 278 10.91 -9.59 33.39
N THR A 279 12.05 -9.69 32.70
CA THR A 279 12.64 -10.97 32.31
C THR A 279 13.29 -11.66 33.50
N THR A 280 13.95 -10.92 34.39
CA THR A 280 14.64 -11.43 35.58
C THR A 280 13.74 -11.56 36.82
N LEU A 281 12.44 -11.29 36.69
CA LEU A 281 11.47 -11.26 37.80
C LEU A 281 11.88 -10.29 38.92
N GLU A 282 12.40 -9.13 38.53
CA GLU A 282 12.75 -8.05 39.43
C GLU A 282 11.79 -6.87 39.26
N LYS A 283 11.56 -6.18 40.38
CA LYS A 283 10.85 -4.91 40.38
C LYS A 283 11.80 -3.81 39.92
N VAL A 284 11.28 -2.89 39.13
CA VAL A 284 11.94 -1.61 38.82
C VAL A 284 11.88 -0.75 40.07
N THR A 285 13.01 -0.16 40.44
CA THR A 285 13.11 0.73 41.61
C THR A 285 13.43 2.16 41.18
N ASP A 286 13.22 3.12 42.09
CA ASP A 286 13.65 4.51 41.87
C ASP A 286 15.16 4.61 41.60
N SER A 287 15.98 3.77 42.23
CA SER A 287 17.42 3.75 41.99
C SER A 287 17.76 3.32 40.56
N ASP A 288 17.06 2.31 40.04
CA ASP A 288 17.24 1.86 38.66
C ASP A 288 16.94 2.99 37.66
N TYR A 289 15.86 3.74 37.91
CA TYR A 289 15.48 4.88 37.07
C TYR A 289 16.45 6.05 37.19
N LYS A 290 16.89 6.40 38.40
CA LYS A 290 17.84 7.50 38.64
C LYS A 290 19.13 7.34 37.83
N MET A 291 19.63 6.11 37.66
CA MET A 291 20.83 5.85 36.85
C MET A 291 20.67 6.17 35.36
N ILE A 292 19.44 6.21 34.84
CA ILE A 292 19.17 6.40 33.40
C ILE A 292 18.30 7.62 33.11
N HIS A 293 17.95 8.43 34.13
CA HIS A 293 16.99 9.52 34.02
C HIS A 293 17.32 10.48 32.87
N GLU A 294 18.55 10.98 32.82
CA GLU A 294 18.97 11.97 31.81
C GLU A 294 18.83 11.45 30.38
N ALA A 295 19.18 10.18 30.16
CA ALA A 295 19.02 9.53 28.86
C ALA A 295 17.54 9.37 28.50
N VAL A 296 16.70 8.98 29.47
CA VAL A 296 15.26 8.83 29.28
C VAL A 296 14.60 10.17 28.95
N GLU A 297 14.95 11.24 29.64
CA GLU A 297 14.44 12.59 29.39
C GLU A 297 14.78 13.06 27.97
N ALA A 298 16.04 12.92 27.55
CA ALA A 298 16.47 13.26 26.19
C ALA A 298 15.76 12.42 25.11
N GLU A 299 15.46 11.14 25.40
CA GLU A 299 14.71 10.26 24.51
C GLU A 299 13.23 10.65 24.43
N ILE A 300 12.59 11.00 25.54
CA ILE A 300 11.18 11.42 25.59
C ILE A 300 10.97 12.71 24.80
N LEU A 301 11.90 13.67 24.88
CA LEU A 301 11.86 14.89 24.06
C LEU A 301 11.85 14.56 22.56
N LYS A 302 12.73 13.65 22.12
CA LYS A 302 12.78 13.18 20.73
C LYS A 302 11.49 12.48 20.30
N VAL A 303 10.92 11.62 21.14
CA VAL A 303 9.66 10.93 20.87
C VAL A 303 8.51 11.95 20.74
N THR A 304 8.47 12.93 21.63
CA THR A 304 7.45 13.99 21.63
C THR A 304 7.53 14.86 20.37
N GLU A 305 8.73 15.28 19.97
CA GLU A 305 8.96 16.04 18.75
C GLU A 305 8.59 15.22 17.50
N ALA A 306 8.98 13.95 17.45
CA ALA A 306 8.63 13.05 16.36
C ALA A 306 7.10 12.92 16.23
N ARG A 307 6.39 12.73 17.35
CA ARG A 307 4.91 12.68 17.37
C ARG A 307 4.28 13.99 16.88
N LYS A 308 4.77 15.14 17.35
CA LYS A 308 4.31 16.47 16.88
C LYS A 308 4.51 16.62 15.36
N ARG A 309 5.68 16.21 14.85
CA ARG A 309 5.99 16.25 13.41
C ARG A 309 5.08 15.32 12.62
N SER A 310 4.89 14.07 13.06
CA SER A 310 4.00 13.12 12.39
C SER A 310 2.55 13.61 12.35
N LYS A 311 2.08 14.24 13.43
CA LYS A 311 0.75 14.87 13.45
C LYS A 311 0.67 16.02 12.44
N HIS A 312 1.64 16.94 12.46
CA HIS A 312 1.71 18.05 11.51
C HIS A 312 1.75 17.57 10.05
N GLU A 313 2.53 16.54 9.73
CA GLU A 313 2.60 15.97 8.38
C GLU A 313 1.28 15.32 7.94
N ALA A 314 0.59 14.61 8.86
CA ALA A 314 -0.72 14.02 8.60
C ALA A 314 -1.78 15.11 8.33
N ASP A 315 -1.80 16.14 9.16
CA ASP A 315 -2.69 17.30 9.06
C ASP A 315 -2.45 18.09 7.76
N TYR A 316 -1.17 18.33 7.43
CA TYR A 316 -0.76 18.97 6.18
C TYR A 316 -1.19 18.16 4.96
N LYS A 317 -1.03 16.83 5.00
CA LYS A 317 -1.47 15.93 3.93
C LYS A 317 -2.99 16.00 3.75
N GLN A 318 -3.76 15.94 4.83
CA GLN A 318 -5.21 16.06 4.78
C GLN A 318 -5.65 17.40 4.17
N SER A 319 -5.01 18.50 4.58
CA SER A 319 -5.27 19.84 4.05
C SER A 319 -5.01 19.92 2.54
N ARG A 320 -3.94 19.29 2.05
CA ARG A 320 -3.64 19.20 0.59
C ARG A 320 -4.67 18.40 -0.19
N GLU A 321 -5.21 17.34 0.39
CA GLU A 321 -6.27 16.52 -0.21
C GLU A 321 -7.59 17.30 -0.29
N LEU A 322 -7.93 18.08 0.75
CA LEU A 322 -9.12 18.94 0.74
C LEU A 322 -9.03 20.05 -0.31
N VAL A 323 -7.86 20.69 -0.45
CA VAL A 323 -7.63 21.66 -1.52
C VAL A 323 -7.69 21.03 -2.91
N GLU A 324 -7.18 19.82 -3.09
CA GLU A 324 -7.28 19.10 -4.36
C GLU A 324 -8.74 18.81 -4.73
N LYS A 325 -9.54 18.34 -3.77
CA LYS A 325 -11.00 18.18 -3.96
C LYS A 325 -11.70 19.51 -4.28
N HIS A 326 -11.29 20.61 -3.65
CA HIS A 326 -11.84 21.94 -3.97
C HIS A 326 -11.46 22.37 -5.39
N TYR A 327 -10.21 22.18 -5.80
CA TYR A 327 -9.74 22.44 -7.15
C TYR A 327 -10.51 21.63 -8.20
N GLU A 328 -10.71 20.33 -7.95
CA GLU A 328 -11.52 19.46 -8.84
C GLU A 328 -12.97 19.95 -8.93
N ARG A 329 -13.58 20.37 -7.81
CA ARG A 329 -14.92 20.98 -7.82
C ARG A 329 -14.97 22.22 -8.70
N LEU A 330 -13.98 23.11 -8.61
CA LEU A 330 -13.90 24.30 -9.47
C LEU A 330 -13.77 23.92 -10.95
N ARG A 331 -12.96 22.90 -11.26
CA ARG A 331 -12.80 22.40 -12.63
C ARG A 331 -14.08 21.77 -13.19
N CYS A 332 -14.85 21.05 -12.37
CA CYS A 332 -16.10 20.41 -12.80
C CYS A 332 -17.24 21.40 -13.04
N LYS A 333 -17.25 22.57 -12.39
CA LYS A 333 -18.29 23.59 -12.54
C LYS A 333 -18.33 24.28 -13.91
N LYS A 334 -17.57 23.79 -14.92
CA LYS A 334 -17.37 24.41 -16.24
C LYS A 334 -17.16 25.92 -16.12
N VAL A 335 -16.32 26.33 -15.16
CA VAL A 335 -15.96 27.74 -15.01
C VAL A 335 -15.35 28.18 -16.34
N GLU A 336 -15.95 29.20 -16.98
CA GLU A 336 -15.49 29.75 -18.27
C GLU A 336 -14.05 30.29 -18.21
N VAL A 337 -13.50 30.39 -17.00
CA VAL A 337 -12.22 31.00 -16.72
C VAL A 337 -11.16 29.93 -16.47
N PRO A 338 -10.00 29.98 -17.17
CA PRO A 338 -8.94 28.99 -17.01
C PRO A 338 -8.40 28.94 -15.57
N LEU A 339 -8.14 27.73 -15.12
CA LEU A 339 -7.50 27.45 -13.83
C LEU A 339 -6.04 27.05 -14.07
N PRO A 340 -5.10 27.53 -13.22
CA PRO A 340 -3.72 27.07 -13.25
C PRO A 340 -3.63 25.59 -12.90
N PRO A 341 -2.54 24.87 -13.26
CA PRO A 341 -2.37 23.48 -12.85
C PRO A 341 -2.34 23.38 -11.32
N LEU A 342 -2.76 22.24 -10.77
CA LEU A 342 -2.91 22.05 -9.32
C LEU A 342 -1.67 22.47 -8.50
N ALA A 343 -0.46 22.23 -9.04
CA ALA A 343 0.78 22.64 -8.37
C ALA A 343 0.89 24.17 -8.19
N SER A 344 0.52 24.93 -9.21
CA SER A 344 0.50 26.39 -9.17
C SER A 344 -0.70 26.91 -8.41
N PHE A 345 -1.87 26.26 -8.52
CA PHE A 345 -3.04 26.58 -7.72
C PHE A 345 -2.75 26.50 -6.21
N ARG A 346 -1.98 25.51 -5.77
CA ARG A 346 -1.55 25.36 -4.36
C ARG A 346 -0.64 26.48 -3.86
N LYS A 347 0.01 27.23 -4.76
CA LYS A 347 0.90 28.34 -4.43
C LYS A 347 0.19 29.69 -4.37
N ILE A 348 -1.07 29.74 -4.80
CA ILE A 348 -1.88 30.95 -4.67
C ILE A 348 -1.91 31.34 -3.18
N PRO A 349 -1.58 32.59 -2.81
CA PRO A 349 -1.35 32.98 -1.40
C PRO A 349 -2.44 32.55 -0.43
N ILE A 350 -3.72 32.75 -0.77
CA ILE A 350 -4.82 32.32 0.12
C ILE A 350 -4.88 30.80 0.28
N ILE A 351 -4.61 30.04 -0.80
CA ILE A 351 -4.60 28.57 -0.77
C ILE A 351 -3.38 28.06 0.00
N HIS A 352 -2.21 28.64 -0.22
CA HIS A 352 -0.97 28.28 0.46
C HIS A 352 -1.11 28.48 1.97
N THR A 353 -1.69 29.61 2.39
CA THR A 353 -1.97 29.91 3.79
C THR A 353 -2.90 28.85 4.39
N ILE A 354 -4.05 28.59 3.75
CA ILE A 354 -5.00 27.57 4.22
C ILE A 354 -4.37 26.17 4.32
N GLN A 355 -3.43 25.83 3.44
CA GLN A 355 -2.75 24.54 3.47
C GLN A 355 -1.69 24.38 4.56
N THR A 356 -1.04 25.48 4.94
CA THR A 356 0.08 25.48 5.87
C THR A 356 -0.34 25.79 7.30
N THR A 357 -1.48 26.44 7.49
CA THR A 357 -2.08 26.64 8.81
C THR A 357 -2.43 25.29 9.45
N PRO A 358 -1.89 24.99 10.65
CA PRO A 358 -2.23 23.76 11.36
C PRO A 358 -3.72 23.74 11.72
N PRO A 359 -4.40 22.59 11.62
CA PRO A 359 -5.81 22.48 11.97
C PRO A 359 -5.98 22.75 13.46
N SER A 360 -6.89 23.66 13.78
CA SER A 360 -7.37 23.93 15.13
C SER A 360 -8.87 23.65 15.20
N PRO A 361 -9.46 23.51 16.39
CA PRO A 361 -10.92 23.38 16.52
C PRO A 361 -11.70 24.51 15.83
N GLU A 362 -11.07 25.68 15.73
CA GLU A 362 -11.60 26.90 15.10
C GLU A 362 -11.30 26.98 13.59
N PHE A 363 -10.32 26.20 13.10
CA PHE A 363 -9.82 26.26 11.72
C PHE A 363 -10.06 24.94 10.97
N ASP A 364 -11.24 24.81 10.37
CA ASP A 364 -11.58 23.72 9.45
C ASP A 364 -11.33 24.14 8.00
N VAL A 365 -10.32 23.56 7.38
CA VAL A 365 -9.92 23.78 5.98
C VAL A 365 -11.11 23.62 5.01
N ALA A 366 -11.98 22.64 5.21
CA ALA A 366 -13.09 22.38 4.30
C ALA A 366 -14.17 23.48 4.37
N LYS A 367 -14.39 24.03 5.57
CA LYS A 367 -15.30 25.18 5.78
C LYS A 367 -14.67 26.47 5.26
N GLN A 368 -13.39 26.71 5.56
CA GLN A 368 -12.66 27.90 5.11
C GLN A 368 -12.69 28.03 3.59
N LEU A 369 -12.43 26.94 2.86
CA LEU A 369 -12.50 26.90 1.39
C LEU A 369 -13.90 27.18 0.80
N GLN A 370 -14.95 27.21 1.62
CA GLN A 370 -16.33 27.50 1.21
C GLN A 370 -16.80 28.88 1.65
N THR A 371 -16.01 29.61 2.44
CA THR A 371 -16.39 30.96 2.90
C THR A 371 -16.43 31.95 1.73
N SER A 372 -17.31 32.95 1.84
CA SER A 372 -17.42 34.03 0.86
C SER A 372 -16.12 34.82 0.74
N LEU A 373 -15.45 35.09 1.88
CA LEU A 373 -14.17 35.80 1.92
C LEU A 373 -13.09 35.07 1.11
N VAL A 374 -12.89 33.77 1.36
CA VAL A 374 -11.91 32.96 0.61
C VAL A 374 -12.27 32.89 -0.86
N SER A 375 -13.56 32.77 -1.20
CA SER A 375 -13.98 32.78 -2.61
C SER A 375 -13.65 34.10 -3.31
N THR A 376 -13.88 35.24 -2.65
CA THR A 376 -13.59 36.57 -3.20
C THR A 376 -12.08 36.80 -3.36
N LEU A 377 -11.29 36.47 -2.33
CA LEU A 377 -9.82 36.56 -2.38
C LEU A 377 -9.26 35.64 -3.47
N LEU A 378 -9.74 34.39 -3.54
CA LEU A 378 -9.31 33.43 -4.56
C LEU A 378 -9.64 33.92 -5.97
N LYS A 379 -10.82 34.52 -6.20
CA LYS A 379 -11.19 35.10 -7.49
C LYS A 379 -10.24 36.25 -7.88
N SER A 380 -9.92 37.14 -6.94
CA SER A 380 -8.97 38.23 -7.12
C SER A 380 -7.57 37.71 -7.49
N GLU A 381 -7.03 36.80 -6.70
CA GLU A 381 -5.69 36.24 -6.91
C GLU A 381 -5.59 35.43 -8.20
N LEU A 382 -6.63 34.65 -8.55
CA LEU A 382 -6.71 33.97 -9.84
C LEU A 382 -6.79 34.96 -11.01
N SER A 383 -7.50 36.08 -10.85
CA SER A 383 -7.55 37.13 -11.86
C SER A 383 -6.18 37.76 -12.09
N ALA A 384 -5.48 38.11 -11.00
CA ALA A 384 -4.11 38.64 -11.07
C ALA A 384 -3.15 37.65 -11.74
N TRP A 385 -3.21 36.37 -11.37
CA TRP A 385 -2.41 35.31 -12.00
C TRP A 385 -2.69 35.20 -13.51
N ARG A 386 -3.96 35.23 -13.93
CA ARG A 386 -4.32 35.20 -15.35
C ARG A 386 -3.85 36.43 -16.10
N SER A 387 -3.98 37.62 -15.52
CA SER A 387 -3.48 38.86 -16.12
C SER A 387 -1.97 38.79 -16.34
N GLN A 388 -1.22 38.24 -15.38
CA GLN A 388 0.21 38.00 -15.53
C GLN A 388 0.51 37.02 -16.67
N ALA A 389 -0.23 35.90 -16.73
CA ALA A 389 -0.09 34.92 -17.81
C ALA A 389 -0.41 35.52 -19.19
N LYS A 390 -1.50 36.30 -19.30
CA LYS A 390 -1.90 37.01 -20.53
C LYS A 390 -0.84 37.98 -20.99
N ASN A 391 -0.32 38.83 -20.10
CA ASN A 391 0.69 39.82 -20.45
C ASN A 391 1.97 39.15 -20.98
N ALA A 392 2.41 38.06 -20.35
CA ALA A 392 3.59 37.33 -20.79
C ALA A 392 3.37 36.60 -22.13
N LEU A 393 2.20 35.98 -22.35
CA LEU A 393 1.87 35.35 -23.63
C LEU A 393 1.65 36.39 -24.74
N ALA A 394 1.14 37.57 -24.44
CA ALA A 394 1.04 38.67 -25.40
C ALA A 394 2.43 39.09 -25.89
N GLY A 395 3.41 39.15 -24.99
CA GLY A 395 4.82 39.34 -25.35
C GLY A 395 5.32 38.25 -26.31
N ALA A 396 4.98 36.99 -26.07
CA ALA A 396 5.34 35.87 -26.98
C ALA A 396 4.67 35.95 -28.36
N LEU A 397 3.55 36.68 -28.48
CA LEU A 397 2.87 36.97 -29.75
C LEU A 397 3.37 38.26 -30.43
N GLY A 398 4.34 38.98 -29.84
CA GLY A 398 4.83 40.27 -30.36
C GLY A 398 4.05 41.50 -29.87
N PHE A 399 3.12 41.33 -28.94
CA PHE A 399 2.30 42.41 -28.35
C PHE A 399 2.74 42.72 -26.91
N ALA A 400 4.04 42.96 -26.71
CA ALA A 400 4.54 43.36 -25.39
C ALA A 400 3.87 44.66 -24.93
N ASN A 401 3.48 44.73 -23.66
CA ASN A 401 2.80 45.89 -23.05
C ASN A 401 1.47 46.29 -23.71
N TRP A 402 0.75 45.34 -24.31
CA TRP A 402 -0.55 45.62 -24.92
C TRP A 402 -1.54 46.28 -23.95
N LYS A 403 -2.18 47.36 -24.40
CA LYS A 403 -3.26 48.06 -23.71
C LYS A 403 -4.33 48.44 -24.72
N SER A 404 -5.59 48.35 -24.34
CA SER A 404 -6.72 48.81 -25.15
C SER A 404 -7.72 49.54 -24.26
N ALA A 405 -8.20 50.70 -24.74
CA ALA A 405 -9.31 51.40 -24.11
C ALA A 405 -10.68 50.81 -24.51
N SER A 406 -10.74 50.07 -25.63
CA SER A 406 -11.98 49.45 -26.11
C SER A 406 -12.23 48.12 -25.39
N SER A 407 -13.41 48.00 -24.77
CA SER A 407 -13.93 46.76 -24.20
C SER A 407 -14.38 45.75 -25.26
N LYS A 408 -14.58 46.19 -26.50
CA LYS A 408 -14.99 45.33 -27.64
C LYS A 408 -13.80 44.64 -28.31
N ARG A 409 -12.58 45.12 -28.06
CA ARG A 409 -11.35 44.60 -28.66
C ARG A 409 -10.79 43.47 -27.80
N LEU A 410 -10.67 42.28 -28.40
CA LEU A 410 -10.06 41.12 -27.75
C LEU A 410 -8.58 41.36 -27.45
N HIS A 411 -8.17 40.91 -26.26
CA HIS A 411 -6.77 40.81 -25.90
C HIS A 411 -6.04 39.88 -26.89
N PRO A 412 -4.78 40.16 -27.29
CA PRO A 412 -4.06 39.37 -28.31
C PRO A 412 -4.07 37.87 -28.09
N VAL A 413 -3.95 37.46 -26.83
CA VAL A 413 -3.93 36.04 -26.40
C VAL A 413 -5.31 35.36 -26.45
N ASP A 414 -6.40 36.13 -26.45
CA ASP A 414 -7.77 35.60 -26.56
C ASP A 414 -8.27 35.55 -28.01
N ARG A 415 -7.47 36.04 -28.98
CA ARG A 415 -7.82 35.99 -30.41
C ARG A 415 -7.79 34.56 -30.93
N ILE A 416 -8.62 34.26 -31.92
CA ILE A 416 -8.74 32.89 -32.45
C ILE A 416 -7.45 32.34 -33.08
N ASN A 417 -6.60 33.23 -33.62
CA ASN A 417 -5.30 32.90 -34.19
C ASN A 417 -4.19 32.75 -33.15
N ALA A 418 -4.41 33.13 -31.88
CA ALA A 418 -3.42 33.02 -30.81
C ALA A 418 -3.23 31.55 -30.37
N ARG A 419 -2.28 30.88 -31.01
CA ARG A 419 -1.94 29.47 -30.76
C ARG A 419 -0.53 29.31 -30.24
N PHE A 420 -0.34 28.32 -29.37
CA PHE A 420 0.91 28.12 -28.63
C PHE A 420 1.37 26.67 -28.65
N ARG A 421 2.69 26.45 -28.62
CA ARG A 421 3.30 25.14 -28.39
C ARG A 421 4.20 25.16 -27.17
N CYS A 422 4.26 24.03 -26.47
CA CYS A 422 5.17 23.87 -25.34
C CYS A 422 6.58 23.54 -25.82
N LYS A 423 7.58 24.37 -25.48
CA LYS A 423 9.01 24.19 -25.75
C LYS A 423 9.57 22.91 -25.13
N LYS A 424 9.02 22.49 -23.98
CA LYS A 424 9.58 21.38 -23.18
C LYS A 424 9.04 20.02 -23.56
N CYS A 425 7.81 19.92 -24.04
CA CYS A 425 7.22 18.65 -24.41
C CYS A 425 6.35 18.76 -25.65
N ALA A 426 6.40 17.74 -26.50
CA ALA A 426 5.47 17.54 -27.60
C ALA A 426 4.10 16.99 -27.13
N HIS A 427 3.84 16.96 -25.83
CA HIS A 427 2.59 16.42 -25.30
C HIS A 427 1.47 17.46 -25.40
N THR A 428 0.45 17.15 -26.17
CA THR A 428 -0.84 17.85 -26.19
C THR A 428 -1.88 17.07 -25.40
N GLU A 429 -2.70 17.79 -24.63
CA GLU A 429 -3.83 17.17 -23.93
C GLU A 429 -4.86 16.68 -24.95
N ASN A 430 -5.66 15.66 -24.60
CA ASN A 430 -6.60 15.06 -25.56
C ASN A 430 -7.51 16.07 -26.25
N LYS A 431 -7.97 17.12 -25.55
CA LYS A 431 -8.80 18.20 -26.12
C LYS A 431 -8.09 18.97 -27.25
N TYR A 432 -6.77 19.09 -27.19
CA TYR A 432 -5.92 19.84 -28.12
C TYR A 432 -5.13 18.93 -29.06
N LYS A 433 -5.46 17.64 -29.10
CA LYS A 433 -4.70 16.67 -29.88
C LYS A 433 -4.90 16.83 -31.38
N GLU A 434 -6.09 17.25 -31.80
CA GLU A 434 -6.40 17.54 -33.21
C GLU A 434 -5.74 18.84 -33.65
N ASP A 435 -5.75 19.87 -32.80
CA ASP A 435 -5.13 21.17 -33.06
C ASP A 435 -3.59 21.12 -33.04
N GLU A 436 -3.00 20.15 -32.34
CA GLU A 436 -1.55 20.02 -32.06
C GLU A 436 -0.88 21.25 -31.41
N CYS A 437 -1.71 22.21 -30.98
CA CYS A 437 -1.35 23.46 -30.34
C CYS A 437 -2.39 23.83 -29.28
N PHE A 438 -2.04 24.77 -28.40
CA PHE A 438 -2.89 25.23 -27.31
C PHE A 438 -3.45 26.62 -27.60
N ASP A 439 -4.70 26.84 -27.20
CA ASP A 439 -5.22 28.19 -26.96
C ASP A 439 -4.78 28.69 -25.56
N PHE A 440 -5.18 29.90 -25.17
CA PHE A 440 -4.87 30.44 -23.84
C PHE A 440 -5.30 29.51 -22.70
N PHE A 441 -6.48 28.90 -22.82
CA PHE A 441 -7.02 28.01 -21.80
C PHE A 441 -6.13 26.77 -21.65
N GLY A 442 -5.75 26.17 -22.78
CA GLY A 442 -4.87 25.01 -22.85
C GLY A 442 -3.49 25.31 -22.27
N VAL A 443 -2.92 26.49 -22.57
CA VAL A 443 -1.65 26.92 -21.95
C VAL A 443 -1.77 27.02 -20.43
N CYS A 444 -2.87 27.59 -19.93
CA CYS A 444 -3.10 27.74 -18.49
C CYS A 444 -3.33 26.41 -17.78
N SER A 445 -4.00 25.44 -18.41
CA SER A 445 -4.24 24.12 -17.83
C SER A 445 -3.08 23.14 -18.02
N HIS A 446 -2.19 23.42 -18.98
CA HIS A 446 -1.15 22.49 -19.40
C HIS A 446 -0.19 22.13 -18.27
N GLN A 447 -0.03 20.82 -18.07
CA GLN A 447 1.00 20.25 -17.23
C GLN A 447 1.86 19.30 -18.05
N CYS A 448 3.16 19.60 -18.17
CA CYS A 448 4.09 18.73 -18.89
C CYS A 448 4.07 17.31 -18.30
N SER A 449 4.09 16.30 -19.17
CA SER A 449 3.85 14.90 -18.79
C SER A 449 4.80 14.36 -17.70
N LYS A 450 4.30 13.38 -16.93
CA LYS A 450 4.98 12.74 -15.78
C LYS A 450 6.34 12.08 -16.07
N LYS A 451 6.72 11.88 -17.33
CA LYS A 451 8.03 11.31 -17.69
C LYS A 451 9.19 12.26 -17.33
N LEU A 452 8.91 13.55 -17.16
CA LEU A 452 9.85 14.54 -16.61
C LEU A 452 9.67 14.58 -15.08
N ARG A 453 10.41 13.73 -14.35
CA ARG A 453 10.28 13.49 -12.88
C ARG A 453 10.65 14.66 -11.95
N GLY A 454 10.60 15.90 -12.41
CA GLY A 454 10.70 17.08 -11.54
C GLY A 454 9.32 17.57 -11.14
N LYS A 455 9.18 18.14 -9.93
CA LYS A 455 8.11 19.09 -9.59
C LYS A 455 8.30 20.35 -10.46
N GLN A 456 8.13 20.23 -11.77
CA GLN A 456 8.32 21.37 -12.65
C GLN A 456 7.13 22.30 -12.50
N GLU A 457 7.42 23.51 -12.05
CA GLU A 457 6.44 24.56 -11.87
C GLU A 457 5.89 25.01 -13.22
N TRP A 458 4.63 25.41 -13.29
CA TRP A 458 4.08 26.01 -14.50
C TRP A 458 4.80 27.33 -14.75
N ASP A 459 5.17 27.58 -16.00
CA ASP A 459 5.97 28.74 -16.39
C ASP A 459 5.62 29.11 -17.83
N VAL A 460 5.22 30.36 -18.00
CA VAL A 460 4.75 30.92 -19.26
C VAL A 460 5.84 30.98 -20.33
N THR A 461 7.11 31.11 -19.94
CA THR A 461 8.25 31.20 -20.87
C THR A 461 8.45 29.91 -21.68
N ARG A 462 7.82 28.82 -21.24
CA ARG A 462 7.84 27.51 -21.90
C ARG A 462 6.93 27.43 -23.10
N PHE A 463 6.09 28.42 -23.33
CA PHE A 463 5.22 28.44 -24.49
C PHE A 463 5.82 29.36 -25.55
N LEU A 464 5.75 28.94 -26.80
CA LEU A 464 6.09 29.75 -27.97
C LEU A 464 4.85 29.88 -28.85
N LYS A 465 4.79 30.96 -29.65
CA LYS A 465 3.79 31.13 -30.70
C LYS A 465 3.88 29.99 -31.72
N ASP A 466 2.76 29.37 -32.02
CA ASP A 466 2.69 28.38 -33.11
C ASP A 466 2.57 29.11 -34.44
N GLU A 467 3.69 29.35 -35.12
CA GLU A 467 3.71 30.15 -36.35
C GLU A 467 2.83 29.56 -37.46
N LYS A 468 2.81 28.22 -37.62
CA LYS A 468 2.03 27.54 -38.66
C LYS A 468 0.53 27.70 -38.42
N ALA A 469 0.08 27.37 -37.19
CA ALA A 469 -1.33 27.50 -36.83
C ALA A 469 -1.78 28.97 -36.82
N PHE A 470 -0.94 29.88 -36.32
CA PHE A 470 -1.21 31.32 -36.32
C PHE A 470 -1.40 31.86 -37.74
N ALA A 471 -0.47 31.55 -38.65
CA ALA A 471 -0.52 32.02 -40.03
C ALA A 471 -1.73 31.46 -40.78
N ALA A 472 -2.02 30.16 -40.63
CA ALA A 472 -3.16 29.52 -41.30
C ALA A 472 -4.51 30.08 -40.83
N ILE A 473 -4.71 30.27 -39.52
CA ILE A 473 -5.95 30.84 -38.98
C ILE A 473 -6.09 32.31 -39.41
N SER A 474 -5.00 33.08 -39.41
CA SER A 474 -5.02 34.48 -39.85
C SER A 474 -5.39 34.58 -41.33
N LYS A 475 -4.78 33.77 -42.19
CA LYS A 475 -5.10 33.70 -43.62
C LYS A 475 -6.57 33.33 -43.87
N LEU A 476 -7.12 32.37 -43.11
CA LEU A 476 -8.54 32.03 -43.23
C LEU A 476 -9.44 33.19 -42.78
N ALA A 477 -9.09 33.86 -41.69
CA ALA A 477 -9.84 35.02 -41.21
C ALA A 477 -9.85 36.13 -42.27
N ASP A 478 -8.72 36.39 -42.94
CA ASP A 478 -8.62 37.37 -44.02
C ASP A 478 -9.49 36.99 -45.23
N ILE A 479 -9.42 35.73 -45.68
CA ILE A 479 -10.26 35.20 -46.78
C ILE A 479 -11.75 35.36 -46.46
N ALA A 480 -12.14 35.11 -45.22
CA ALA A 480 -13.53 35.21 -44.76
C ALA A 480 -13.94 36.63 -44.33
N SER A 481 -13.03 37.62 -44.41
CA SER A 481 -13.25 38.98 -43.91
C SER A 481 -13.67 39.04 -42.42
N ILE A 482 -13.14 38.12 -41.60
CA ILE A 482 -13.39 38.05 -40.15
C ILE A 482 -12.35 38.88 -39.41
N ASN A 483 -12.79 39.89 -38.68
CA ASN A 483 -11.91 40.66 -37.79
C ASN A 483 -11.54 39.84 -36.54
N THR A 484 -10.31 39.32 -36.51
CA THR A 484 -9.78 38.52 -35.38
C THR A 484 -9.70 39.27 -34.05
N GLU A 485 -9.80 40.59 -34.05
CA GLU A 485 -9.79 41.42 -32.84
C GLU A 485 -11.18 41.59 -32.21
N SER A 486 -12.25 41.15 -32.88
CA SER A 486 -13.63 41.28 -32.40
C SER A 486 -14.05 40.10 -31.52
N GLN A 487 -14.91 40.34 -30.52
CA GLN A 487 -15.47 39.29 -29.66
C GLN A 487 -16.30 38.25 -30.45
N GLU A 488 -16.90 38.67 -31.57
CA GLU A 488 -17.73 37.87 -32.47
C GLU A 488 -16.91 36.97 -33.40
N SER A 489 -15.59 37.16 -33.46
CA SER A 489 -14.69 36.44 -34.37
C SER A 489 -14.78 34.93 -34.21
N ILE A 490 -14.90 34.42 -32.97
CA ILE A 490 -15.01 32.98 -32.70
C ILE A 490 -16.30 32.43 -33.31
N LYS A 491 -17.44 33.09 -33.09
CA LYS A 491 -18.74 32.67 -33.63
C LYS A 491 -18.76 32.74 -35.16
N ALA A 492 -18.21 33.81 -35.73
CA ALA A 492 -18.08 33.98 -37.17
C ALA A 492 -17.20 32.88 -37.79
N PHE A 493 -16.11 32.51 -37.12
CA PHE A 493 -15.20 31.46 -37.58
C PHE A 493 -15.84 30.06 -37.47
N GLU A 494 -16.59 29.79 -36.41
CA GLU A 494 -17.38 28.56 -36.27
C GLU A 494 -18.47 28.45 -37.33
N ALA A 495 -19.09 29.58 -37.73
CA ALA A 495 -20.11 29.62 -38.77
C ALA A 495 -19.60 29.30 -40.19
N LEU A 496 -18.27 29.29 -40.41
CA LEU A 496 -17.70 28.84 -41.68
C LEU A 496 -17.90 27.33 -41.91
N ASP A 497 -18.03 26.54 -40.84
CA ASP A 497 -18.23 25.09 -40.87
C ASP A 497 -17.28 24.38 -41.87
N ALA A 498 -17.77 23.38 -42.61
CA ALA A 498 -17.02 22.56 -43.55
C ALA A 498 -16.87 23.19 -44.95
N ARG A 499 -16.36 24.42 -45.01
CA ARG A 499 -16.19 25.18 -46.27
C ARG A 499 -14.75 25.49 -46.66
N VAL A 500 -13.79 25.11 -45.82
CA VAL A 500 -12.39 25.50 -46.02
C VAL A 500 -11.70 24.48 -46.92
N LEU A 501 -11.43 24.82 -48.18
CA LEU A 501 -10.68 23.96 -49.09
C LEU A 501 -9.17 24.19 -48.90
N CYS A 502 -8.42 23.14 -48.57
CA CYS A 502 -6.96 23.18 -48.55
C CYS A 502 -6.43 23.07 -49.98
N ASN A 503 -5.58 24.04 -50.38
CA ASN A 503 -4.94 24.09 -51.69
C ASN A 503 -3.51 23.53 -51.68
N SER A 504 -2.89 23.40 -50.51
CA SER A 504 -1.56 22.78 -50.36
C SER A 504 -1.58 21.25 -50.41
N CYS A 505 -2.73 20.61 -50.20
CA CYS A 505 -2.87 19.16 -50.36
C CYS A 505 -2.92 18.75 -51.84
N THR A 506 -2.36 17.58 -52.14
CA THR A 506 -2.47 16.96 -53.47
C THR A 506 -3.92 16.60 -53.82
N ALA A 507 -4.72 16.24 -52.82
CA ALA A 507 -6.17 16.06 -52.92
C ALA A 507 -6.93 17.33 -52.53
N ALA A 508 -8.14 17.49 -53.06
CA ALA A 508 -9.07 18.57 -52.71
C ALA A 508 -9.72 18.35 -51.35
N ILE A 509 -8.93 18.48 -50.27
CA ILE A 509 -9.37 18.23 -48.89
C ILE A 509 -10.15 19.43 -48.36
N VAL A 510 -11.42 19.20 -48.00
CA VAL A 510 -12.28 20.18 -47.33
C VAL A 510 -12.21 19.98 -45.81
N LEU A 511 -11.98 21.06 -45.09
CA LEU A 511 -11.81 21.12 -43.65
C LEU A 511 -12.98 21.85 -43.00
N GLN A 512 -13.26 21.47 -41.75
CA GLN A 512 -13.96 22.37 -40.84
C GLN A 512 -13.02 23.48 -40.39
N SER A 513 -13.56 24.69 -40.16
CA SER A 513 -12.75 25.82 -39.68
C SER A 513 -11.96 25.48 -38.40
N SER A 514 -12.53 24.71 -37.47
CA SER A 514 -11.81 24.27 -36.27
C SER A 514 -10.64 23.31 -36.53
N ALA A 515 -10.60 22.61 -37.67
CA ALA A 515 -9.51 21.67 -37.99
C ALA A 515 -8.29 22.36 -38.64
N VAL A 516 -8.43 23.62 -39.06
CA VAL A 516 -7.39 24.36 -39.79
C VAL A 516 -6.09 24.48 -39.00
N ALA A 517 -6.20 24.74 -37.69
CA ALA A 517 -5.06 24.90 -36.80
C ALA A 517 -4.13 23.68 -36.85
N GLY A 518 -4.67 22.50 -36.58
CA GLY A 518 -3.91 21.26 -36.69
C GLY A 518 -3.49 20.98 -38.13
N HIS A 519 -4.37 21.19 -39.11
CA HIS A 519 -4.10 20.82 -40.52
C HIS A 519 -2.88 21.57 -41.07
N SER A 520 -2.69 22.81 -40.65
CA SER A 520 -1.54 23.64 -41.03
C SER A 520 -0.19 22.98 -40.74
N HIS A 521 -0.07 22.13 -39.72
CA HIS A 521 1.20 21.48 -39.36
C HIS A 521 1.69 20.45 -40.39
N ARG A 522 0.84 20.07 -41.36
CA ARG A 522 1.20 19.18 -42.47
C ARG A 522 1.92 19.92 -43.60
N HIS A 523 1.90 21.25 -43.58
CA HIS A 523 2.43 22.10 -44.62
C HIS A 523 3.51 23.02 -44.03
N GLU A 524 4.44 23.49 -44.85
CA GLU A 524 5.29 24.62 -44.46
C GLU A 524 4.50 25.92 -44.56
N GLU A 525 3.83 26.13 -45.69
CA GLU A 525 2.92 27.24 -45.92
C GLU A 525 1.57 26.72 -46.43
N MET A 526 0.53 26.92 -45.63
CA MET A 526 -0.82 26.45 -45.97
C MET A 526 -1.53 27.47 -46.85
N GLU A 527 -1.99 27.01 -48.01
CA GLU A 527 -2.87 27.73 -48.92
C GLU A 527 -4.28 27.16 -48.82
N MET A 528 -5.27 28.05 -48.88
CA MET A 528 -6.67 27.65 -48.76
C MET A 528 -7.58 28.65 -49.47
N SER A 529 -8.80 28.20 -49.74
CA SER A 529 -9.88 29.02 -50.31
C SER A 529 -11.20 28.64 -49.65
N LEU A 530 -12.16 29.57 -49.64
CA LEU A 530 -13.47 29.34 -49.06
C LEU A 530 -14.47 28.95 -50.15
N LEU A 531 -15.13 27.81 -49.97
CA LEU A 531 -16.17 27.35 -50.89
C LEU A 531 -17.49 28.12 -50.64
N PRO A 532 -18.31 28.39 -51.67
CA PRO A 532 -19.55 29.17 -51.53
C PRO A 532 -20.60 28.46 -50.68
N ALA A 533 -20.64 27.13 -50.73
CA ALA A 533 -21.49 26.27 -49.92
C ALA A 533 -20.69 25.07 -49.38
N PRO A 534 -21.15 24.36 -48.34
CA PRO A 534 -20.53 23.14 -47.87
C PRO A 534 -20.63 22.05 -48.96
N VAL A 535 -19.52 21.73 -49.64
CA VAL A 535 -19.51 20.81 -50.81
C VAL A 535 -19.62 19.33 -50.39
N ILE A 536 -19.78 19.05 -49.10
CA ILE A 536 -19.73 17.70 -48.56
C ILE A 536 -21.15 17.09 -48.49
N GLU A 537 -21.79 16.92 -49.65
CA GLU A 537 -23.18 16.41 -49.70
C GLU A 537 -23.27 14.89 -49.46
N LYS A 538 -22.30 14.10 -49.96
CA LYS A 538 -22.35 12.62 -49.86
C LYS A 538 -21.90 12.05 -48.51
N HIS A 539 -20.93 12.70 -47.84
CA HIS A 539 -20.30 12.17 -46.62
C HIS A 539 -19.89 13.26 -45.63
N SER A 540 -20.73 13.61 -44.66
CA SER A 540 -20.46 14.69 -43.70
C SER A 540 -19.16 14.52 -42.87
N LEU A 541 -18.57 15.64 -42.45
CA LEU A 541 -17.47 15.66 -41.46
C LEU A 541 -18.07 15.60 -40.06
N THR A 542 -17.61 14.64 -39.25
CA THR A 542 -18.06 14.51 -37.85
C THR A 542 -16.91 14.92 -36.95
N LYS A 543 -17.04 16.08 -36.30
CA LYS A 543 -16.03 16.64 -35.41
C LYS A 543 -15.68 15.70 -34.24
N GLY A 544 -14.40 15.47 -34.02
CA GLY A 544 -13.84 14.65 -32.96
C GLY A 544 -13.92 13.14 -33.22
N LEU A 545 -14.30 12.69 -34.42
CA LEU A 545 -14.52 11.27 -34.70
C LEU A 545 -13.20 10.49 -34.74
N ALA A 546 -12.18 11.01 -35.41
CA ALA A 546 -10.83 10.46 -35.45
C ALA A 546 -10.27 10.29 -34.03
N LEU A 547 -10.39 11.34 -33.21
CA LEU A 547 -9.91 11.31 -31.83
C LEU A 547 -10.63 10.26 -30.99
N ARG A 548 -11.96 10.16 -31.11
CA ARG A 548 -12.78 9.11 -30.44
C ARG A 548 -12.38 7.72 -30.90
N LEU A 549 -12.22 7.51 -32.21
CA LEU A 549 -11.77 6.23 -32.77
C LEU A 549 -10.34 5.89 -32.36
N MET A 550 -9.46 6.85 -32.10
CA MET A 550 -8.13 6.62 -31.54
C MET A 550 -8.12 6.45 -30.02
N GLY A 551 -9.26 6.67 -29.35
CA GLY A 551 -9.40 6.55 -27.90
C GLY A 551 -9.22 5.12 -27.38
N PRO A 552 -8.97 4.96 -26.07
CA PRO A 552 -8.81 3.67 -25.42
C PRO A 552 -10.13 2.92 -25.19
N GLU A 553 -11.27 3.56 -25.45
CA GLU A 553 -12.61 3.01 -25.22
C GLU A 553 -12.80 1.68 -25.97
N ASP A 554 -13.40 0.67 -25.30
CA ASP A 554 -13.62 -0.65 -25.90
C ASP A 554 -14.54 -0.57 -27.12
N ARG A 555 -15.51 0.35 -27.11
CA ARG A 555 -16.35 0.62 -28.28
C ARG A 555 -15.54 1.11 -29.47
N ALA A 556 -14.58 2.00 -29.24
CA ALA A 556 -13.71 2.49 -30.31
C ALA A 556 -12.94 1.32 -30.94
N LYS A 557 -12.50 0.32 -30.15
CA LYS A 557 -11.87 -0.91 -30.68
C LYS A 557 -12.79 -1.64 -31.65
N VAL A 558 -14.04 -1.89 -31.25
CA VAL A 558 -15.04 -2.58 -32.11
C VAL A 558 -15.27 -1.80 -33.40
N LEU A 559 -15.46 -0.49 -33.29
CA LEU A 559 -15.73 0.34 -34.47
C LEU A 559 -14.53 0.45 -35.40
N ARG A 560 -13.28 0.36 -34.90
CA ARG A 560 -12.09 0.36 -35.75
C ARG A 560 -12.00 -0.85 -36.69
N GLU A 561 -12.59 -1.99 -36.31
CA GLU A 561 -12.58 -3.22 -37.11
C GLU A 561 -13.63 -3.21 -38.23
N ASN A 562 -14.60 -2.30 -38.20
CA ASN A 562 -15.61 -2.19 -39.25
C ASN A 562 -14.97 -1.76 -40.57
N LYS A 563 -15.22 -2.52 -41.65
CA LYS A 563 -14.86 -2.16 -43.02
C LYS A 563 -15.86 -1.16 -43.58
N ILE A 564 -15.80 0.08 -43.10
CA ILE A 564 -16.71 1.17 -43.49
C ILE A 564 -15.98 2.50 -43.71
N TYR A 565 -14.65 2.53 -43.59
CA TYR A 565 -13.88 3.76 -43.66
C TYR A 565 -13.25 3.92 -45.03
N GLY A 566 -13.56 5.01 -45.72
CA GLY A 566 -12.97 5.37 -47.02
C GLY A 566 -11.96 6.52 -46.89
N CYS A 567 -10.97 6.54 -47.77
CA CYS A 567 -9.94 7.57 -47.83
C CYS A 567 -10.41 8.77 -48.68
N ARG A 568 -10.48 9.98 -48.10
CA ARG A 568 -10.83 11.19 -48.88
C ARG A 568 -9.74 11.60 -49.86
N HIS A 569 -8.48 11.33 -49.53
CA HIS A 569 -7.34 11.65 -50.41
C HIS A 569 -7.36 10.84 -51.72
N CYS A 570 -7.87 9.61 -51.70
CA CYS A 570 -8.07 8.81 -52.93
C CYS A 570 -9.31 9.25 -53.73
N LEU A 571 -10.37 9.70 -53.04
CA LEU A 571 -11.62 10.09 -53.70
C LEU A 571 -11.52 11.46 -54.38
N GLN A 572 -10.70 12.37 -53.85
CA GLN A 572 -10.66 13.78 -54.21
C GLN A 572 -9.37 14.19 -54.93
N VAL A 573 -8.74 13.29 -55.69
CA VAL A 573 -7.50 13.57 -56.43
C VAL A 573 -7.75 14.71 -57.43
N ARG A 574 -6.91 15.75 -57.39
CA ARG A 574 -6.95 16.85 -58.37
C ARG A 574 -6.38 16.33 -59.70
N THR A 575 -7.21 16.17 -60.72
CA THR A 575 -6.74 15.86 -62.07
C THR A 575 -6.05 17.09 -62.65
N THR A 576 -4.72 17.07 -62.71
CA THR A 576 -3.92 18.20 -63.23
C THR A 576 -3.86 18.28 -64.76
N SER A 577 -4.72 17.55 -65.49
CA SER A 577 -4.69 17.52 -66.96
C SER A 577 -6.10 17.62 -67.56
N THR A 578 -6.41 18.80 -68.11
CA THR A 578 -7.36 18.97 -69.21
C THR A 578 -6.87 18.13 -70.39
N GLU A 579 -7.49 16.97 -70.61
CA GLU A 579 -7.64 16.25 -71.89
C GLU A 579 -7.91 14.75 -71.63
N LYS A 580 -9.08 14.42 -71.07
CA LYS A 580 -9.94 13.30 -71.47
C LYS A 580 -11.18 13.19 -70.55
N PRO A 581 -12.34 12.77 -71.07
CA PRO A 581 -13.54 12.59 -70.27
C PRO A 581 -13.35 11.51 -69.21
N MET A 582 -13.97 11.79 -68.08
CA MET A 582 -14.00 11.06 -66.83
C MET A 582 -14.67 9.69 -67.02
N GLU A 583 -13.91 8.65 -67.35
CA GLU A 583 -14.36 7.26 -67.27
C GLU A 583 -13.93 6.64 -65.93
N GLU A 584 -14.93 6.08 -65.25
CA GLU A 584 -14.95 5.59 -63.88
C GLU A 584 -13.78 4.66 -63.52
N SER A 585 -12.98 5.01 -62.50
CA SER A 585 -12.33 3.99 -61.63
C SER A 585 -11.66 4.55 -60.37
N GLY A 586 -12.29 5.51 -59.70
CA GLY A 586 -12.01 5.75 -58.28
C GLY A 586 -12.72 4.67 -57.44
N LYS A 587 -12.31 3.40 -57.54
CA LYS A 587 -12.95 2.30 -56.79
C LYS A 587 -12.91 2.66 -55.30
N GLU A 588 -14.06 2.90 -54.67
CA GLU A 588 -14.18 3.26 -53.25
C GLU A 588 -13.47 2.18 -52.42
N CYS A 589 -12.25 2.48 -51.97
CA CYS A 589 -11.45 1.57 -51.17
C CYS A 589 -11.94 1.65 -49.73
N ILE A 590 -12.91 0.81 -49.39
CA ILE A 590 -13.44 0.69 -48.04
C ILE A 590 -12.53 -0.21 -47.21
N LEU A 591 -11.99 0.36 -46.14
CA LEU A 591 -10.99 -0.24 -45.26
C LEU A 591 -11.51 -0.31 -43.82
N THR A 592 -10.83 -1.09 -42.98
CA THR A 592 -10.91 -0.92 -41.52
C THR A 592 -10.20 0.36 -41.11
N PHE A 593 -10.46 0.91 -39.93
CA PHE A 593 -9.84 2.18 -39.51
C PHE A 593 -8.30 2.05 -39.40
N ASN A 594 -7.81 0.91 -38.91
CA ASN A 594 -6.38 0.62 -38.86
C ASN A 594 -5.79 0.43 -40.27
N GLY A 595 -6.52 -0.23 -41.17
CA GLY A 595 -6.16 -0.34 -42.58
C GLY A 595 -6.06 1.03 -43.25
N LEU A 596 -7.01 1.91 -42.97
CA LEU A 596 -7.02 3.28 -43.48
C LEU A 596 -5.85 4.12 -42.96
N ARG A 597 -5.49 3.99 -41.67
CA ARG A 597 -4.30 4.66 -41.11
C ARG A 597 -3.01 4.21 -41.82
N SER A 598 -2.87 2.91 -42.05
CA SER A 598 -1.73 2.38 -42.79
C SER A 598 -1.72 2.89 -44.24
N HIS A 599 -2.88 2.92 -44.88
CA HIS A 599 -3.06 3.45 -46.23
C HIS A 599 -2.70 4.94 -46.33
N LEU A 600 -3.24 5.80 -45.46
CA LEU A 600 -2.94 7.24 -45.41
C LEU A 600 -1.44 7.50 -45.21
N LYS A 601 -0.80 6.78 -44.30
CA LYS A 601 0.63 6.90 -44.06
C LYS A 601 1.47 6.50 -45.27
N THR A 602 1.13 5.39 -45.91
CA THR A 602 1.94 4.83 -47.01
C THR A 602 1.70 5.49 -48.37
N LYS A 603 0.45 5.88 -48.67
CA LYS A 603 0.06 6.43 -49.97
C LYS A 603 0.02 7.95 -50.01
N HIS A 604 -0.30 8.60 -48.89
CA HIS A 604 -0.52 10.04 -48.83
C HIS A 604 0.44 10.76 -47.86
N LEU A 605 1.37 10.02 -47.24
CA LEU A 605 2.34 10.55 -46.26
C LEU A 605 1.67 11.27 -45.08
N VAL A 606 0.43 10.86 -44.73
CA VAL A 606 -0.31 11.42 -43.60
C VAL A 606 -0.11 10.51 -42.38
N ASP A 607 0.81 10.90 -41.49
CA ASP A 607 1.12 10.16 -40.27
C ASP A 607 0.00 10.23 -39.21
N GLY A 608 -0.66 11.38 -39.09
CA GLY A 608 -1.71 11.64 -38.11
C GLY A 608 -3.08 11.77 -38.77
N ILE A 609 -3.89 10.72 -38.73
CA ILE A 609 -5.28 10.72 -39.23
C ILE A 609 -6.16 11.68 -38.43
N ARG A 610 -7.00 12.44 -39.14
CA ARG A 610 -7.97 13.39 -38.59
C ARG A 610 -9.29 13.31 -39.35
N ASP A 611 -10.31 14.03 -38.89
CA ASP A 611 -11.68 13.94 -39.42
C ASP A 611 -11.76 14.28 -40.91
N GLU A 612 -10.89 15.18 -41.40
CA GLU A 612 -10.82 15.57 -42.80
C GLU A 612 -10.21 14.51 -43.73
N ASP A 613 -9.57 13.45 -43.21
CA ASP A 613 -8.84 12.49 -44.04
C ASP A 613 -9.72 11.35 -44.54
N PHE A 614 -10.88 11.16 -43.91
CA PHE A 614 -11.70 9.97 -44.12
C PHE A 614 -13.19 10.25 -44.07
N TYR A 615 -13.95 9.29 -44.59
CA TYR A 615 -15.39 9.25 -44.50
C TYR A 615 -15.86 7.87 -44.06
N CYS A 616 -17.10 7.80 -43.56
CA CYS A 616 -17.78 6.55 -43.28
C CYS A 616 -18.81 6.28 -44.37
N SER A 617 -18.74 5.11 -45.02
CA SER A 617 -19.73 4.68 -46.01
C SER A 617 -21.08 4.31 -45.40
N LYS A 618 -21.11 4.06 -44.08
CA LYS A 618 -22.33 3.80 -43.30
C LYS A 618 -22.34 4.65 -42.02
N PRO A 619 -23.51 5.12 -41.55
CA PRO A 619 -23.62 5.86 -40.30
C PRO A 619 -23.09 5.04 -39.12
N LEU A 620 -22.28 5.68 -38.27
CA LEU A 620 -21.81 5.08 -37.04
C LEU A 620 -22.87 5.21 -35.95
N ILE A 621 -23.43 4.10 -35.49
CA ILE A 621 -24.37 4.11 -34.36
C ILE A 621 -23.58 4.20 -33.06
N TRP A 622 -23.48 5.42 -32.52
CA TRP A 622 -22.83 5.71 -31.24
C TRP A 622 -23.87 5.86 -30.10
N ARG A 623 -24.68 4.83 -29.80
CA ARG A 623 -25.60 4.81 -28.63
C ARG A 623 -24.93 5.36 -27.36
N GLU A 624 -25.33 6.54 -26.91
CA GLU A 624 -24.79 7.14 -25.69
C GLU A 624 -25.11 6.23 -24.49
N VAL A 625 -24.08 5.78 -23.77
CA VAL A 625 -24.28 5.23 -22.43
C VAL A 625 -24.47 6.46 -21.54
N GLY A 626 -25.63 6.57 -20.88
CA GLY A 626 -26.07 7.76 -20.16
C GLY A 626 -24.94 8.43 -19.38
N ALA A 627 -24.84 9.76 -19.51
CA ALA A 627 -23.81 10.59 -18.93
C ALA A 627 -23.50 10.19 -17.48
N ALA A 628 -22.36 9.53 -17.27
CA ALA A 628 -21.86 9.26 -15.94
C ALA A 628 -21.66 10.61 -15.24
N THR A 629 -22.49 10.87 -14.23
CA THR A 629 -22.32 11.98 -13.31
C THR A 629 -20.87 11.95 -12.81
N CYS A 630 -20.21 13.09 -12.88
CA CYS A 630 -18.80 13.27 -12.55
C CYS A 630 -18.57 12.89 -11.08
N THR A 631 -18.31 11.61 -10.82
CA THR A 631 -17.96 11.09 -9.50
C THR A 631 -16.46 11.31 -9.33
N PRO A 632 -16.00 11.95 -8.24
CA PRO A 632 -14.58 12.16 -8.01
C PRO A 632 -13.87 10.81 -8.03
N GLY A 633 -12.81 10.72 -8.84
CA GLY A 633 -12.12 9.48 -9.12
C GLY A 633 -11.68 8.76 -7.85
N LYS A 634 -12.42 7.72 -7.46
CA LYS A 634 -11.90 6.66 -6.59
C LYS A 634 -10.78 5.97 -7.37
N ARG A 635 -9.54 6.42 -7.17
CA ARG A 635 -8.40 5.50 -7.29
C ARG A 635 -8.64 4.43 -6.23
N LEU A 636 -8.99 3.22 -6.65
CA LEU A 636 -8.93 2.04 -5.81
C LEU A 636 -7.47 1.86 -5.35
N PHE A 637 -7.15 2.47 -4.21
CA PHE A 637 -6.17 1.94 -3.29
C PHE A 637 -6.93 0.97 -2.39
N GLN A 638 -6.68 -0.33 -2.55
CA GLN A 638 -7.02 -1.31 -1.52
C GLN A 638 -6.25 -0.94 -0.25
N MET A 639 -6.90 -0.20 0.65
CA MET A 639 -6.57 -0.24 2.06
C MET A 639 -7.39 -1.37 2.67
N GLY A 640 -6.72 -2.43 3.09
CA GLY A 640 -7.33 -3.44 3.94
C GLY A 640 -7.72 -2.81 5.27
N GLN A 641 -9.02 -2.59 5.46
CA GLN A 641 -9.60 -2.29 6.76
C GLN A 641 -9.91 -3.62 7.45
N ASN A 642 -9.06 -3.99 8.41
CA ASN A 642 -9.42 -4.90 9.48
C ASN A 642 -10.37 -4.15 10.43
N SER A 643 -11.67 -4.38 10.29
CA SER A 643 -12.67 -3.96 11.26
C SER A 643 -12.67 -4.93 12.45
N GLY A 644 -11.83 -4.61 13.45
CA GLY A 644 -11.95 -5.17 14.78
C GLY A 644 -13.16 -4.56 15.49
N LYS A 645 -14.24 -5.34 15.62
CA LYS A 645 -15.34 -5.04 16.55
C LYS A 645 -14.77 -4.95 17.97
N ARG A 646 -14.77 -3.76 18.58
CA ARG A 646 -14.74 -3.62 20.04
C ARG A 646 -16.18 -3.44 20.48
N GLY A 647 -16.70 -4.44 21.20
CA GLY A 647 -17.96 -4.33 21.91
C GLY A 647 -17.78 -3.44 23.13
N GLU A 648 -18.69 -2.50 23.28
CA GLU A 648 -18.99 -1.80 24.53
C GLU A 648 -19.43 -2.84 25.58
N GLN A 649 -18.72 -2.92 26.70
CA GLN A 649 -19.24 -3.52 27.92
C GLN A 649 -19.82 -2.41 28.77
N GLN A 650 -21.15 -2.44 28.90
CA GLN A 650 -21.88 -1.70 29.92
C GLN A 650 -21.46 -2.19 31.31
N ILE A 651 -21.08 -1.23 32.13
CA ILE A 651 -20.97 -1.36 33.58
C ILE A 651 -22.39 -1.44 34.14
N LYS A 652 -22.70 -2.50 34.87
CA LYS A 652 -23.77 -2.52 35.88
C LYS A 652 -23.18 -3.13 37.17
N PHE A 653 -23.64 -2.53 38.28
CA PHE A 653 -23.24 -2.71 39.67
C PHE A 653 -22.92 -4.14 40.11
#